data_AF-A0AAV9MZT4-F1
#
_entry.id   AF-A0AAV9MZT4-F1
#
_cell.length_a   1.000
_cell.length_b   1.000
_cell.length_c   1.000
_cell.angle_alpha   90.00
_cell.angle_beta   90.00
_cell.angle_gamma   90.00
#
_symmetry.space_group_name_H-M   'P 1'
#
loop_
_entity.id
_entity.type
_entity.pdbx_description
1 polymer ?
#
loop_
_entity_poly.entity_id
_entity_poly.type
_entity_poly.pdbx_seq_one_letter_code
_entity_poly.pdbx_strand_id
1 'polypeptide(L)'
;MYFLSSLSKGYGVVSILTLAITGLYPLKACAQSTNNTPWLLVKIAIEDGLFNGTMDGRVVVLFAPSGVDPLEDTEVTSSPDLIYGMNVYGLSSSDTITLSGGSGLNTRTGVYGWPNVSLEDVSAGNYSVQAFLTPYETVSRSDGSVVSVHFPCGDGAPNIAGVGSLYTSIVDIDVEEAGQIVELVLNNVTAVEDFTGEEIGGCSQGNYEDTDTLKYVKIRSEALSDFWGRDMYVGANVLLPSGYDENDTSTRYPVIYSQGHWPADAGAFRYPTANFSEAWDNGTIPGASGQPDRPTPKMIMVTFRHESPFYDDSYAVNTANIGPYGDAINDELIPYLDSVFNTIAEPYARIQLGGSTGGWISAASVIFRPDLFGACFSNYPDSLDFHKHQDISLYTATNAYVKGDGSATPSIRDFENGTQVILATTAQENHWELTFGTSSRSSLQWDVWNAVFGVQGYNNYPLEPWNKVTGEIYPEAVEYWKHMDLANYIVTNWDNERNLGSVLRERLFIYVGTWDDYFLNEGVEEFQKTINTVAGSDEYWMNITIMPEKPHGGNYQSREIWDYLELVYSWIQDHAPDGPTPLPSSATTASSRGNTFAEVLAYGGREAAVARQAPPAITAGAGSEFDASVGRWDPGVILEAQWVINGKPACEPFEVSQGQNLTYTPEATHKHSYVQLWVTGRKMGYLEETRQSIGILLAR
;
A
#
# COMPACT_ATOMS: atom_id res chain seq x y z
N MET A 1 -1.25 53.16 -64.25
CA MET A 1 -2.24 52.72 -65.26
C MET A 1 -3.27 51.87 -64.53
N TYR A 2 -4.33 52.50 -64.01
CA TYR A 2 -5.71 52.38 -64.52
C TYR A 2 -6.27 50.94 -64.38
N PHE A 3 -6.99 50.64 -63.28
CA PHE A 3 -8.47 50.68 -63.09
C PHE A 3 -9.06 49.25 -63.33
N LEU A 4 -9.78 48.56 -62.44
CA LEU A 4 -11.07 48.80 -61.75
C LEU A 4 -11.24 47.72 -60.64
N SER A 5 -11.53 48.06 -59.37
CA SER A 5 -12.86 48.21 -58.70
C SER A 5 -13.66 46.89 -58.58
N SER A 6 -14.34 46.49 -57.50
CA SER A 6 -14.82 47.14 -56.26
C SER A 6 -15.30 46.03 -55.30
N LEU A 7 -14.89 46.04 -54.01
CA LEU A 7 -15.69 46.37 -52.80
C LEU A 7 -17.01 45.59 -52.56
N SER A 8 -17.08 44.87 -51.45
CA SER A 8 -17.74 45.28 -50.18
C SER A 8 -17.72 44.11 -49.19
N LYS A 9 -16.96 44.19 -48.09
CA LYS A 9 -17.31 44.67 -46.74
C LYS A 9 -18.35 43.82 -46.00
N GLY A 10 -17.91 43.17 -44.92
CA GLY A 10 -18.76 42.64 -43.85
C GLY A 10 -17.90 42.11 -42.70
N TYR A 11 -18.01 42.73 -41.53
CA TYR A 11 -17.25 42.46 -40.31
C TYR A 11 -17.53 41.07 -39.73
N GLY A 12 -16.51 40.44 -39.18
CA GLY A 12 -16.62 39.24 -38.33
C GLY A 12 -15.63 39.33 -37.18
N VAL A 13 -16.17 39.61 -35.98
CA VAL A 13 -15.52 39.39 -34.70
C VAL A 13 -15.22 37.89 -34.59
N VAL A 14 -13.95 37.50 -34.45
CA VAL A 14 -13.59 36.13 -34.12
C VAL A 14 -13.13 36.09 -32.68
N SER A 15 -14.02 35.56 -31.83
CA SER A 15 -13.73 35.09 -30.50
C SER A 15 -12.53 34.13 -30.55
N ILE A 16 -11.48 34.43 -29.80
CA ILE A 16 -10.37 33.49 -29.58
C ILE A 16 -10.92 32.44 -28.61
N LEU A 17 -11.41 31.33 -29.15
CA LEU A 17 -11.70 30.13 -28.39
C LEU A 17 -10.36 29.46 -28.06
N THR A 18 -10.04 29.42 -26.77
CA THR A 18 -9.00 28.59 -26.18
C THR A 18 -9.37 27.13 -26.41
N LEU A 19 -8.79 26.49 -27.43
CA LEU A 19 -8.85 25.04 -27.59
C LEU A 19 -7.68 24.43 -26.81
N ALA A 20 -7.94 23.98 -25.59
CA ALA A 20 -7.13 22.95 -24.95
C ALA A 20 -7.42 21.63 -25.68
N ILE A 21 -6.53 21.23 -26.58
CA ILE A 21 -6.58 19.89 -27.19
C ILE A 21 -5.76 18.98 -26.26
N THR A 22 -6.45 18.31 -25.34
CA THR A 22 -5.98 17.07 -24.72
C THR A 22 -6.06 15.97 -25.77
N GLY A 23 -4.99 15.81 -26.54
CA GLY A 23 -4.84 14.71 -27.47
C GLY A 23 -4.47 13.43 -26.71
N LEU A 24 -5.47 12.62 -26.37
CA LEU A 24 -5.30 11.19 -26.10
C LEU A 24 -4.89 10.52 -27.42
N TYR A 25 -3.59 10.31 -27.62
CA TYR A 25 -3.11 9.38 -28.63
C TYR A 25 -3.22 7.95 -28.08
N PRO A 26 -3.75 6.98 -28.83
CA PRO A 26 -3.62 5.58 -28.45
C PRO A 26 -2.13 5.23 -28.51
N LEU A 27 -1.55 4.91 -27.35
CA LEU A 27 -0.21 4.36 -27.22
C LEU A 27 -0.19 3.00 -27.93
N LYS A 28 0.20 2.99 -29.21
CA LYS A 28 0.74 1.78 -29.81
C LYS A 28 2.16 1.63 -29.29
N ALA A 29 2.45 0.46 -28.71
CA ALA A 29 3.79 0.07 -28.29
C ALA A 29 4.80 0.36 -29.42
N CYS A 30 5.64 1.37 -29.22
CA CYS A 30 6.79 1.61 -30.08
C CYS A 30 7.89 0.65 -29.60
N ALA A 31 8.03 -0.47 -30.30
CA ALA A 31 9.14 -1.39 -30.13
C ALA A 31 10.47 -0.66 -30.36
N GLN A 32 11.38 -0.69 -29.38
CA GLN A 32 12.79 -0.40 -29.59
C GLN A 32 13.36 -1.48 -30.52
N SER A 33 13.85 -1.09 -31.69
CA SER A 33 14.50 -2.02 -32.62
C SER A 33 15.92 -2.34 -32.14
N THR A 34 16.12 -3.57 -31.69
CA THR A 34 17.37 -4.31 -31.92
C THR A 34 17.03 -5.48 -32.85
N ASN A 35 17.87 -5.72 -33.84
CA ASN A 35 17.69 -6.70 -34.93
C ASN A 35 17.85 -8.16 -34.47
N ASN A 36 17.24 -8.56 -33.35
CA ASN A 36 17.08 -9.96 -32.97
C ASN A 36 15.58 -10.23 -32.83
N THR A 37 15.03 -11.14 -33.63
CA THR A 37 13.70 -11.71 -33.35
C THR A 37 13.77 -12.31 -31.95
N PRO A 38 12.88 -11.94 -31.01
CA PRO A 38 12.88 -12.52 -29.66
C PRO A 38 12.72 -14.04 -29.81
N TRP A 39 13.49 -14.82 -29.06
CA TRP A 39 13.41 -16.28 -29.23
C TRP A 39 12.17 -16.84 -28.53
N LEU A 40 11.66 -16.20 -27.48
CA LEU A 40 10.39 -16.57 -26.85
C LEU A 40 9.38 -15.41 -26.91
N LEU A 41 8.23 -15.67 -27.51
CA LEU A 41 7.14 -14.70 -27.65
C LEU A 41 5.85 -15.30 -27.09
N VAL A 42 5.25 -14.67 -26.08
CA VAL A 42 3.92 -15.07 -25.58
C VAL A 42 2.87 -14.17 -26.20
N LYS A 43 1.88 -14.76 -26.86
CA LYS A 43 0.71 -14.06 -27.39
C LYS A 43 -0.54 -14.53 -26.67
N ILE A 44 -1.29 -13.58 -26.13
CA ILE A 44 -2.53 -13.86 -25.39
C ILE A 44 -3.67 -13.20 -26.15
N ALA A 45 -4.55 -14.03 -26.71
CA ALA A 45 -5.82 -13.60 -27.27
C ALA A 45 -6.90 -13.60 -26.19
N ILE A 46 -8.02 -12.95 -26.47
CA ILE A 46 -9.16 -12.85 -25.56
C ILE A 46 -10.36 -13.47 -26.26
N GLU A 47 -11.04 -14.40 -25.59
CA GLU A 47 -12.26 -14.98 -26.13
C GLU A 47 -13.38 -13.93 -26.24
N ASP A 48 -14.12 -13.98 -27.35
CA ASP A 48 -15.22 -13.07 -27.63
C ASP A 48 -16.28 -13.15 -26.51
N GLY A 49 -16.63 -12.00 -25.94
CA GLY A 49 -17.71 -11.87 -24.96
C GLY A 49 -17.30 -11.94 -23.49
N LEU A 50 -16.00 -12.10 -23.17
CA LEU A 50 -15.53 -12.06 -21.77
C LEU A 50 -15.70 -10.69 -21.10
N PHE A 51 -15.52 -9.61 -21.86
CA PHE A 51 -15.80 -8.26 -21.40
C PHE A 51 -16.19 -7.36 -22.58
N ASN A 52 -16.78 -6.20 -22.28
CA ASN A 52 -17.17 -5.20 -23.26
C ASN A 52 -16.40 -3.88 -23.05
N GLY A 53 -15.99 -3.24 -24.14
CA GLY A 53 -15.33 -1.94 -24.10
C GLY A 53 -13.80 -2.06 -24.08
N THR A 54 -13.15 -1.16 -23.32
CA THR A 54 -11.70 -1.15 -23.13
C THR A 54 -11.36 -1.16 -21.65
N MET A 55 -10.30 -1.84 -21.26
CA MET A 55 -9.82 -1.87 -19.88
C MET A 55 -8.32 -1.58 -19.76
N ASP A 56 -7.94 -1.01 -18.63
CA ASP A 56 -6.57 -1.10 -18.15
C ASP A 56 -6.44 -2.37 -17.30
N GLY A 57 -5.22 -2.85 -17.06
CA GLY A 57 -5.04 -4.02 -16.21
C GLY A 57 -3.59 -4.43 -16.05
N ARG A 58 -3.40 -5.53 -15.33
CA ARG A 58 -2.14 -6.23 -15.20
C ARG A 58 -2.26 -7.64 -15.77
N VAL A 59 -1.36 -7.96 -16.68
CA VAL A 59 -1.17 -9.33 -17.17
C VAL A 59 -0.05 -9.97 -16.37
N VAL A 60 -0.28 -11.19 -15.90
CA VAL A 60 0.74 -12.05 -15.28
C VAL A 60 0.73 -13.40 -16.00
N VAL A 61 1.90 -13.90 -16.37
CA VAL A 61 2.09 -15.22 -17.01
C VAL A 61 3.02 -16.05 -16.14
N LEU A 62 2.57 -17.24 -15.79
CA LEU A 62 3.29 -18.20 -14.97
C LEU A 62 3.77 -19.35 -15.83
N PHE A 63 5.03 -19.75 -15.65
CA PHE A 63 5.61 -20.96 -16.22
C PHE A 63 6.01 -21.87 -15.07
N ALA A 64 5.12 -22.77 -14.70
CA ALA A 64 5.36 -23.77 -13.67
C ALA A 64 6.04 -25.02 -14.26
N PRO A 65 6.78 -25.82 -13.46
CA PRO A 65 7.25 -27.12 -13.91
C PRO A 65 6.09 -27.97 -14.46
N SER A 66 6.34 -28.74 -15.53
CA SER A 66 5.29 -29.55 -16.16
C SER A 66 4.56 -30.47 -15.16
N GLY A 67 3.24 -30.38 -15.16
CA GLY A 67 2.34 -31.14 -14.29
C GLY A 67 2.07 -30.51 -12.93
N VAL A 68 2.65 -29.34 -12.63
CA VAL A 68 2.36 -28.52 -11.46
C VAL A 68 1.29 -27.50 -11.82
N ASP A 69 0.33 -27.28 -10.92
CA ASP A 69 -0.63 -26.18 -11.08
C ASP A 69 0.11 -24.85 -10.86
N PRO A 70 0.10 -23.89 -11.81
CA PRO A 70 0.84 -22.64 -11.66
C PRO A 70 0.44 -21.78 -10.45
N LEU A 71 -0.75 -22.00 -9.86
CA LEU A 71 -1.14 -21.31 -8.63
C LEU A 71 -0.83 -22.10 -7.35
N GLU A 72 -0.22 -23.29 -7.45
CA GLU A 72 0.09 -24.15 -6.29
C GLU A 72 1.08 -23.49 -5.33
N ASP A 73 2.12 -22.86 -5.86
CA ASP A 73 3.13 -22.14 -5.08
C ASP A 73 3.68 -20.94 -5.86
N THR A 74 3.25 -19.75 -5.47
CA THR A 74 3.77 -18.47 -6.00
C THR A 74 4.64 -17.73 -5.00
N GLU A 75 5.03 -18.35 -3.88
CA GLU A 75 5.77 -17.69 -2.81
C GLU A 75 7.22 -17.39 -3.20
N VAL A 76 7.72 -16.23 -2.79
CA VAL A 76 9.09 -15.79 -3.08
C VAL A 76 10.18 -16.74 -2.56
N THR A 77 9.91 -17.50 -1.50
CA THR A 77 10.89 -18.37 -0.82
C THR A 77 10.92 -19.80 -1.36
N SER A 78 9.87 -20.25 -2.04
CA SER A 78 9.71 -21.66 -2.43
C SER A 78 9.26 -21.90 -3.87
N SER A 79 8.62 -20.90 -4.50
CA SER A 79 8.02 -21.09 -5.82
C SER A 79 9.04 -21.57 -6.86
N PRO A 80 8.72 -22.65 -7.60
CA PRO A 80 9.54 -23.11 -8.71
C PRO A 80 9.24 -22.35 -10.01
N ASP A 81 8.26 -21.45 -10.00
CA ASP A 81 7.69 -20.84 -11.19
C ASP A 81 8.56 -19.70 -11.73
N LEU A 82 8.47 -19.49 -13.04
CA LEU A 82 8.91 -18.25 -13.68
C LEU A 82 7.68 -17.36 -13.89
N ILE A 83 7.68 -16.17 -13.28
CA ILE A 83 6.54 -15.27 -13.22
C ILE A 83 6.87 -14.01 -14.02
N TYR A 84 6.02 -13.63 -14.97
CA TYR A 84 6.25 -12.46 -15.84
C TYR A 84 5.03 -11.55 -15.87
N GLY A 85 5.25 -10.27 -15.56
CA GLY A 85 4.20 -9.27 -15.48
C GLY A 85 4.34 -8.12 -16.47
N MET A 86 3.20 -7.59 -16.93
CA MET A 86 3.14 -6.42 -17.82
C MET A 86 1.82 -5.65 -17.60
N ASN A 87 1.86 -4.32 -17.59
CA ASN A 87 0.63 -3.52 -17.61
C ASN A 87 0.06 -3.44 -19.03
N VAL A 88 -1.27 -3.42 -19.13
CA VAL A 88 -2.01 -3.15 -20.36
C VAL A 88 -2.88 -1.91 -20.17
N TYR A 89 -3.04 -1.10 -21.22
CA TYR A 89 -3.82 0.13 -21.17
C TYR A 89 -4.77 0.19 -22.37
N GLY A 90 -6.04 0.53 -22.12
CA GLY A 90 -7.06 0.66 -23.17
C GLY A 90 -7.27 -0.62 -24.00
N LEU A 91 -7.07 -1.80 -23.42
CA LEU A 91 -7.17 -3.11 -24.06
C LEU A 91 -8.62 -3.42 -24.44
N SER A 92 -8.87 -3.73 -25.70
CA SER A 92 -10.16 -4.23 -26.22
C SER A 92 -10.15 -5.75 -26.39
N SER A 93 -11.33 -6.38 -26.46
CA SER A 93 -11.45 -7.82 -26.67
C SER A 93 -10.87 -8.31 -28.01
N SER A 94 -10.69 -7.41 -29.00
CA SER A 94 -10.09 -7.74 -30.29
C SER A 94 -8.57 -7.64 -30.32
N ASP A 95 -7.95 -7.12 -29.26
CA ASP A 95 -6.50 -6.97 -29.19
C ASP A 95 -5.83 -8.31 -28.85
N THR A 96 -4.55 -8.42 -29.23
CA THR A 96 -3.67 -9.51 -28.80
C THR A 96 -2.56 -8.93 -27.95
N ILE A 97 -2.47 -9.39 -26.70
CA ILE A 97 -1.38 -9.00 -25.80
C ILE A 97 -0.13 -9.76 -26.23
N THR A 98 1.01 -9.08 -26.27
CA THR A 98 2.29 -9.68 -26.66
C THR A 98 3.34 -9.39 -25.59
N LEU A 99 3.94 -10.44 -25.04
CA LEU A 99 5.05 -10.37 -24.09
C LEU A 99 6.31 -10.95 -24.75
N SER A 100 7.42 -10.21 -24.65
CA SER A 100 8.75 -10.62 -25.13
C SER A 100 9.83 -9.82 -24.42
N GLY A 101 11.03 -10.38 -24.28
CA GLY A 101 12.09 -9.72 -23.55
C GLY A 101 11.75 -9.47 -22.09
N GLY A 102 12.36 -8.43 -21.54
CA GLY A 102 12.08 -7.90 -20.22
C GLY A 102 13.25 -7.07 -19.72
N SER A 103 12.97 -6.00 -18.98
CA SER A 103 14.02 -5.18 -18.38
C SER A 103 13.48 -4.31 -17.25
N GLY A 104 14.35 -3.93 -16.32
CA GLY A 104 14.04 -2.93 -15.30
C GLY A 104 13.95 -1.48 -15.80
N LEU A 105 14.16 -1.23 -17.11
CA LEU A 105 14.22 0.14 -17.67
C LEU A 105 12.85 0.70 -18.06
N ASN A 106 11.89 -0.16 -18.41
CA ASN A 106 10.53 0.24 -18.81
C ASN A 106 9.48 -0.72 -18.23
N THR A 107 9.25 -0.66 -16.92
CA THR A 107 8.23 -1.47 -16.24
C THR A 107 6.81 -0.91 -16.41
N ARG A 108 6.65 0.29 -17.01
CA ARG A 108 5.33 0.86 -17.28
C ARG A 108 4.58 0.04 -18.33
N THR A 109 5.27 -0.39 -19.38
CA THR A 109 4.66 -1.11 -20.53
C THR A 109 5.45 -2.34 -20.97
N GLY A 110 6.70 -2.48 -20.52
CA GLY A 110 7.51 -3.66 -20.79
C GLY A 110 7.28 -4.76 -19.76
N VAL A 111 7.79 -5.95 -20.10
CA VAL A 111 7.77 -7.12 -19.23
C VAL A 111 8.81 -6.96 -18.11
N TYR A 112 8.44 -7.38 -16.91
CA TYR A 112 9.36 -7.64 -15.82
C TYR A 112 9.08 -9.03 -15.24
N GLY A 113 10.12 -9.85 -15.11
CA GLY A 113 10.00 -11.21 -14.60
C GLY A 113 10.77 -11.49 -13.31
N TRP A 114 10.41 -12.60 -12.68
CA TRP A 114 11.07 -13.17 -11.52
C TRP A 114 11.10 -14.71 -11.64
N PRO A 115 12.18 -15.40 -11.21
CA PRO A 115 13.46 -14.83 -10.76
C PRO A 115 14.28 -14.23 -11.92
N ASN A 116 13.92 -14.55 -13.17
CA ASN A 116 14.57 -14.02 -14.36
C ASN A 116 13.82 -12.80 -14.88
N VAL A 117 14.52 -11.69 -15.10
CA VAL A 117 13.89 -10.41 -15.51
C VAL A 117 13.28 -10.47 -16.91
N SER A 118 13.86 -11.28 -17.80
CA SER A 118 13.50 -11.33 -19.22
C SER A 118 12.98 -12.71 -19.63
N LEU A 119 11.96 -12.73 -20.48
CA LEU A 119 11.50 -13.95 -21.15
C LEU A 119 12.59 -14.61 -22.01
N GLU A 120 13.62 -13.86 -22.41
CA GLU A 120 14.77 -14.44 -23.13
C GLU A 120 15.63 -15.36 -22.25
N ASP A 121 15.45 -15.31 -20.93
CA ASP A 121 16.20 -16.11 -19.96
C ASP A 121 15.41 -17.34 -19.48
N VAL A 122 14.23 -17.60 -20.06
CA VAL A 122 13.50 -18.87 -19.85
C VAL A 122 14.35 -20.01 -20.41
N SER A 123 14.58 -21.05 -19.62
CA SER A 123 15.34 -22.21 -20.11
C SER A 123 14.46 -23.10 -20.99
N ALA A 124 15.07 -23.82 -21.92
CA ALA A 124 14.36 -24.87 -22.65
C ALA A 124 13.89 -25.96 -21.66
N GLY A 125 12.68 -26.48 -21.86
CA GLY A 125 12.07 -27.45 -20.96
C GLY A 125 10.55 -27.52 -21.05
N ASN A 126 9.96 -28.45 -20.29
CA ASN A 126 8.50 -28.62 -20.25
C ASN A 126 7.88 -27.80 -19.13
N TYR A 127 6.88 -27.00 -19.45
CA TYR A 127 6.19 -26.12 -18.52
C TYR A 127 4.68 -26.28 -18.60
N SER A 128 4.01 -26.14 -17.46
CA SER A 128 2.58 -25.88 -17.39
C SER A 128 2.40 -24.36 -17.30
N VAL A 129 1.75 -23.76 -18.30
CA VAL A 129 1.68 -22.31 -18.47
C VAL A 129 0.26 -21.82 -18.32
N GLN A 130 0.11 -20.73 -17.57
CA GLN A 130 -1.16 -20.06 -17.38
C GLN A 130 -0.99 -18.54 -17.35
N ALA A 131 -1.96 -17.81 -17.91
CA ALA A 131 -1.98 -16.36 -17.86
C ALA A 131 -3.23 -15.83 -17.18
N PHE A 132 -3.06 -14.71 -16.50
CA PHE A 132 -4.08 -13.95 -15.78
C PHE A 132 -4.05 -12.50 -16.24
N LEU A 133 -5.23 -11.89 -16.35
CA LEU A 133 -5.42 -10.46 -16.57
C LEU A 133 -6.34 -9.91 -15.49
N THR A 134 -5.76 -9.19 -14.54
CA THR A 134 -6.50 -8.46 -13.50
C THR A 134 -6.98 -7.13 -14.07
N PRO A 135 -8.30 -6.91 -14.20
CA PRO A 135 -8.84 -5.67 -14.72
C PRO A 135 -8.68 -4.53 -13.70
N TYR A 136 -8.34 -3.35 -14.19
CA TYR A 136 -8.29 -2.11 -13.41
C TYR A 136 -9.41 -1.16 -13.81
N GLU A 137 -9.97 -0.51 -12.80
CA GLU A 137 -10.94 0.56 -12.93
C GLU A 137 -10.25 1.91 -12.72
N THR A 138 -10.50 2.86 -13.63
CA THR A 138 -10.04 4.24 -13.46
C THR A 138 -11.04 5.05 -12.63
N VAL A 139 -10.58 5.55 -11.49
CA VAL A 139 -11.39 6.32 -10.53
C VAL A 139 -10.76 7.68 -10.25
N SER A 140 -11.61 8.67 -10.00
CA SER A 140 -11.19 10.01 -9.56
C SER A 140 -11.47 10.15 -8.08
N ARG A 141 -10.43 10.42 -7.29
CA ARG A 141 -10.55 10.63 -5.86
C ARG A 141 -11.03 12.04 -5.54
N SER A 142 -11.56 12.25 -4.33
CA SER A 142 -12.07 13.56 -3.89
C SER A 142 -11.03 14.68 -3.85
N ASP A 143 -9.75 14.34 -3.74
CA ASP A 143 -8.64 15.30 -3.81
C ASP A 143 -8.22 15.67 -5.26
N GLY A 144 -8.92 15.12 -6.26
CA GLY A 144 -8.68 15.37 -7.69
C GLY A 144 -7.61 14.49 -8.32
N SER A 145 -7.00 13.57 -7.56
CA SER A 145 -6.11 12.56 -8.13
C SER A 145 -6.89 11.50 -8.91
N VAL A 146 -6.29 10.95 -9.98
CA VAL A 146 -6.89 9.91 -10.81
C VAL A 146 -5.97 8.71 -10.86
N VAL A 147 -6.49 7.55 -10.50
CA VAL A 147 -5.76 6.27 -10.46
C VAL A 147 -6.54 5.17 -11.17
N SER A 148 -5.83 4.15 -11.62
CA SER A 148 -6.38 2.92 -12.19
C SER A 148 -6.00 1.79 -11.24
N VAL A 149 -6.97 1.13 -10.61
CA VAL A 149 -6.74 0.11 -9.55
C VAL A 149 -7.76 -1.02 -9.66
N HIS A 150 -7.43 -2.19 -9.10
CA HIS A 150 -8.40 -3.28 -8.93
C HIS A 150 -9.14 -3.08 -7.61
N PHE A 151 -10.46 -3.12 -7.60
CA PHE A 151 -11.24 -3.11 -6.36
C PHE A 151 -11.61 -4.54 -5.98
N PRO A 152 -11.27 -5.02 -4.77
CA PRO A 152 -11.60 -6.36 -4.34
C PRO A 152 -13.11 -6.53 -4.09
N CYS A 153 -13.52 -7.78 -4.03
CA CYS A 153 -14.93 -8.21 -4.07
C CYS A 153 -15.15 -9.35 -3.07
N GLY A 154 -14.68 -9.14 -1.83
CA GLY A 154 -14.82 -10.08 -0.72
C GLY A 154 -13.82 -11.23 -0.75
N ASP A 155 -12.71 -11.05 -1.47
CA ASP A 155 -11.72 -12.08 -1.78
C ASP A 155 -10.37 -11.87 -1.10
N GLY A 156 -10.21 -10.80 -0.32
CA GLY A 156 -8.96 -10.46 0.35
C GLY A 156 -7.93 -9.89 -0.61
N ALA A 157 -8.35 -9.29 -1.73
CA ALA A 157 -7.49 -8.62 -2.69
C ALA A 157 -6.19 -9.39 -3.09
N PRO A 158 -6.28 -10.67 -3.52
CA PRO A 158 -5.09 -11.45 -3.85
C PRO A 158 -4.28 -10.80 -4.97
N ASN A 159 -2.96 -10.97 -4.93
CA ASN A 159 -2.00 -10.40 -5.90
C ASN A 159 -2.16 -10.96 -7.32
N ILE A 160 -2.76 -12.14 -7.47
CA ILE A 160 -3.09 -12.76 -8.74
C ILE A 160 -4.41 -13.52 -8.62
N ALA A 161 -5.10 -13.70 -9.75
CA ALA A 161 -6.33 -14.50 -9.84
C ALA A 161 -7.50 -13.99 -8.96
N GLY A 162 -7.46 -12.75 -8.48
CA GLY A 162 -8.57 -12.12 -7.76
C GLY A 162 -9.86 -12.04 -8.57
N VAL A 163 -10.97 -11.82 -7.88
CA VAL A 163 -12.32 -11.86 -8.44
C VAL A 163 -12.45 -10.94 -9.65
N GLY A 164 -13.05 -11.46 -10.73
CA GLY A 164 -13.18 -10.74 -11.99
C GLY A 164 -11.94 -10.76 -12.89
N SER A 165 -10.81 -11.32 -12.44
CA SER A 165 -9.65 -11.55 -13.31
C SER A 165 -9.99 -12.50 -14.44
N LEU A 166 -9.56 -12.18 -15.67
CA LEU A 166 -9.63 -13.12 -16.78
C LEU A 166 -8.45 -14.09 -16.68
N TYR A 167 -8.66 -15.35 -17.03
CA TYR A 167 -7.57 -16.33 -17.03
C TYR A 167 -7.69 -17.36 -18.15
N THR A 168 -6.57 -18.01 -18.44
CA THR A 168 -6.47 -19.09 -19.44
C THR A 168 -6.65 -20.45 -18.77
N SER A 169 -7.08 -21.45 -19.52
CA SER A 169 -6.79 -22.84 -19.13
C SER A 169 -5.27 -23.06 -19.06
N ILE A 170 -4.83 -24.01 -18.24
CA ILE A 170 -3.42 -24.43 -18.19
C ILE A 170 -3.06 -25.11 -19.52
N VAL A 171 -1.93 -24.72 -20.11
CA VAL A 171 -1.39 -25.29 -21.34
C VAL A 171 -0.01 -25.85 -21.07
N ASP A 172 0.20 -27.13 -21.36
CA ASP A 172 1.52 -27.74 -21.32
C ASP A 172 2.29 -27.40 -22.61
N ILE A 173 3.47 -26.81 -22.45
CA ILE A 173 4.36 -26.45 -23.56
C ILE A 173 5.75 -27.06 -23.37
N ASP A 174 6.39 -27.42 -24.48
CA ASP A 174 7.82 -27.69 -24.55
C ASP A 174 8.50 -26.43 -25.10
N VAL A 175 9.28 -25.76 -24.26
CA VAL A 175 10.04 -24.57 -24.64
C VAL A 175 11.33 -25.00 -25.32
N GLU A 176 11.48 -24.67 -26.60
CA GLU A 176 12.62 -25.10 -27.42
C GLU A 176 13.78 -24.09 -27.39
N GLU A 177 15.01 -24.51 -27.75
CA GLU A 177 16.15 -23.57 -27.93
C GLU A 177 16.05 -22.73 -29.23
N ALA A 178 14.99 -22.91 -30.03
CA ALA A 178 14.72 -22.17 -31.26
C ALA A 178 13.63 -21.11 -31.03
N GLY A 179 13.53 -20.14 -31.94
CA GLY A 179 12.50 -19.11 -31.86
C GLY A 179 11.08 -19.69 -31.85
N GLN A 180 10.32 -19.45 -30.77
CA GLN A 180 9.02 -20.03 -30.46
C GLN A 180 7.98 -18.98 -30.11
N ILE A 181 6.74 -19.24 -30.50
CA ILE A 181 5.56 -18.46 -30.11
C ILE A 181 4.67 -19.35 -29.25
N VAL A 182 4.38 -18.91 -28.02
CA VAL A 182 3.40 -19.52 -27.11
C VAL A 182 2.09 -18.77 -27.28
N GLU A 183 1.03 -19.45 -27.72
CA GLU A 183 -0.30 -18.87 -27.91
C GLU A 183 -1.24 -19.31 -26.78
N LEU A 184 -1.80 -18.34 -26.07
CA LEU A 184 -2.76 -18.54 -25.00
C LEU A 184 -4.07 -17.79 -25.31
N VAL A 185 -5.17 -18.25 -24.71
CA VAL A 185 -6.48 -17.61 -24.86
C VAL A 185 -7.10 -17.43 -23.49
N LEU A 186 -7.35 -16.18 -23.09
CA LEU A 186 -8.17 -15.88 -21.93
C LEU A 186 -9.60 -16.32 -22.25
N ASN A 187 -10.13 -17.27 -21.49
CA ASN A 187 -11.40 -17.96 -21.76
C ASN A 187 -12.25 -18.17 -20.49
N ASN A 188 -11.78 -17.73 -19.33
CA ASN A 188 -12.50 -17.82 -18.07
C ASN A 188 -12.38 -16.52 -17.27
N VAL A 189 -13.23 -16.39 -16.24
CA VAL A 189 -13.26 -15.27 -15.29
C VAL A 189 -13.28 -15.84 -13.88
N THR A 190 -12.44 -15.32 -12.98
CA THR A 190 -12.50 -15.69 -11.55
C THR A 190 -13.88 -15.28 -11.01
N ALA A 191 -14.64 -16.27 -10.54
CA ALA A 191 -15.98 -16.06 -10.02
C ALA A 191 -15.94 -15.41 -8.62
N VAL A 192 -16.96 -14.60 -8.34
CA VAL A 192 -17.27 -14.17 -6.98
C VAL A 192 -17.72 -15.39 -6.17
N GLU A 193 -17.38 -15.45 -4.88
CA GLU A 193 -17.97 -16.41 -3.96
C GLU A 193 -19.51 -16.31 -3.94
N ASP A 194 -20.19 -17.45 -3.86
CA ASP A 194 -21.66 -17.52 -3.78
C ASP A 194 -22.11 -17.25 -2.34
N PHE A 195 -22.00 -15.98 -1.95
CA PHE A 195 -22.35 -15.48 -0.64
C PHE A 195 -23.83 -15.73 -0.29
N THR A 196 -24.09 -16.27 0.92
CA THR A 196 -25.44 -16.55 1.41
C THR A 196 -26.01 -15.46 2.35
N GLY A 197 -25.20 -14.49 2.74
CA GLY A 197 -25.62 -13.40 3.61
C GLY A 197 -26.55 -12.37 2.95
N GLU A 198 -27.23 -11.59 3.79
CA GLU A 198 -28.17 -10.53 3.38
C GLU A 198 -27.60 -9.10 3.51
N GLU A 199 -26.31 -8.96 3.78
CA GLU A 199 -25.65 -7.67 3.93
C GLU A 199 -25.68 -6.84 2.63
N ILE A 200 -25.65 -5.51 2.75
CA ILE A 200 -25.73 -4.58 1.62
C ILE A 200 -24.44 -4.54 0.76
N GLY A 201 -24.48 -3.94 -0.42
CA GLY A 201 -23.25 -3.63 -1.17
C GLY A 201 -22.64 -4.78 -1.99
N GLY A 202 -23.41 -5.85 -2.23
CA GLY A 202 -22.97 -6.97 -3.05
C GLY A 202 -21.78 -7.70 -2.43
N CYS A 203 -20.81 -8.07 -3.27
CA CYS A 203 -19.63 -8.83 -2.85
C CYS A 203 -18.58 -8.03 -2.09
N SER A 204 -18.59 -6.69 -2.15
CA SER A 204 -17.56 -5.88 -1.50
C SER A 204 -17.51 -6.19 -0.01
N GLN A 205 -16.30 -6.47 0.49
CA GLN A 205 -16.08 -6.92 1.87
C GLN A 205 -16.79 -8.25 2.22
N GLY A 206 -17.19 -9.07 1.25
CA GLY A 206 -17.91 -10.33 1.46
C GLY A 206 -19.35 -10.15 1.96
N ASN A 207 -20.15 -11.22 1.95
CA ASN A 207 -21.52 -11.18 2.45
C ASN A 207 -21.92 -12.51 3.13
N TYR A 208 -21.68 -12.62 4.43
CA TYR A 208 -21.77 -13.89 5.16
C TYR A 208 -23.08 -14.02 5.95
N GLU A 209 -23.52 -15.26 6.15
CA GLU A 209 -24.75 -15.56 6.89
C GLU A 209 -24.49 -15.62 8.41
N ASP A 210 -25.28 -14.87 9.18
CA ASP A 210 -25.22 -14.86 10.63
C ASP A 210 -25.40 -16.26 11.24
N THR A 211 -24.68 -16.49 12.35
CA THR A 211 -24.93 -17.60 13.27
C THR A 211 -25.46 -17.06 14.60
N ASP A 212 -25.79 -17.93 15.56
CA ASP A 212 -26.22 -17.49 16.90
C ASP A 212 -25.13 -16.67 17.62
N THR A 213 -23.86 -17.05 17.47
CA THR A 213 -22.72 -16.46 18.21
C THR A 213 -21.88 -15.49 17.37
N LEU A 214 -21.77 -15.70 16.06
CA LEU A 214 -21.00 -14.85 15.14
C LEU A 214 -21.94 -14.09 14.21
N LYS A 215 -21.87 -12.76 14.26
CA LYS A 215 -22.68 -11.84 13.47
C LYS A 215 -21.82 -11.10 12.45
N TYR A 216 -22.36 -10.83 11.28
CA TYR A 216 -21.70 -10.09 10.22
C TYR A 216 -22.40 -8.75 10.03
N VAL A 217 -21.60 -7.69 10.06
CA VAL A 217 -22.07 -6.33 9.84
C VAL A 217 -21.30 -5.72 8.68
N LYS A 218 -22.02 -5.01 7.81
CA LYS A 218 -21.45 -4.22 6.72
C LYS A 218 -22.23 -2.94 6.53
N ILE A 219 -21.51 -1.82 6.46
CA ILE A 219 -22.08 -0.51 6.21
C ILE A 219 -21.49 0.08 4.93
N ARG A 220 -22.27 0.92 4.25
CA ARG A 220 -21.72 1.84 3.25
C ARG A 220 -21.03 2.97 4.00
N SER A 221 -19.75 3.16 3.75
CA SER A 221 -18.99 4.26 4.34
C SER A 221 -19.22 5.55 3.54
N GLU A 222 -19.59 6.64 4.20
CA GLU A 222 -19.73 7.95 3.55
C GLU A 222 -18.35 8.49 3.19
N ALA A 223 -17.43 8.49 4.17
CA ALA A 223 -16.06 8.97 4.00
C ALA A 223 -15.31 8.28 2.85
N LEU A 224 -15.35 6.94 2.76
CA LEU A 224 -14.70 6.21 1.69
C LEU A 224 -15.40 6.38 0.35
N SER A 225 -16.74 6.43 0.35
CA SER A 225 -17.47 6.57 -0.91
C SER A 225 -17.22 7.93 -1.56
N ASP A 226 -17.16 8.98 -0.73
CA ASP A 226 -16.81 10.33 -1.17
C ASP A 226 -15.37 10.38 -1.68
N PHE A 227 -14.43 9.77 -0.95
CA PHE A 227 -13.03 9.72 -1.37
C PHE A 227 -12.83 9.00 -2.69
N TRP A 228 -13.46 7.84 -2.91
CA TRP A 228 -13.27 7.04 -4.11
C TRP A 228 -14.20 7.40 -5.27
N GLY A 229 -15.22 8.23 -5.04
CA GLY A 229 -16.20 8.61 -6.05
C GLY A 229 -17.14 7.47 -6.47
N ARG A 230 -17.25 6.43 -5.65
CA ARG A 230 -18.09 5.23 -5.87
C ARG A 230 -18.57 4.69 -4.52
N ASP A 231 -19.57 3.81 -4.51
CA ASP A 231 -19.97 3.16 -3.27
C ASP A 231 -18.84 2.27 -2.73
N MET A 232 -18.47 2.53 -1.47
CA MET A 232 -17.44 1.80 -0.72
C MET A 232 -18.02 1.33 0.62
N TYR A 233 -17.53 0.19 1.09
CA TYR A 233 -18.06 -0.51 2.25
C TYR A 233 -16.94 -0.91 3.20
N VAL A 234 -17.28 -0.97 4.49
CA VAL A 234 -16.47 -1.61 5.54
C VAL A 234 -17.37 -2.54 6.32
N GLY A 235 -16.80 -3.63 6.84
CA GLY A 235 -17.54 -4.62 7.61
C GLY A 235 -16.82 -5.05 8.88
N ALA A 236 -17.51 -5.85 9.67
CA ALA A 236 -17.01 -6.45 10.89
C ALA A 236 -17.64 -7.84 11.11
N ASN A 237 -16.86 -8.75 11.69
CA ASN A 237 -17.35 -10.02 12.20
C ASN A 237 -17.36 -9.91 13.73
N VAL A 238 -18.55 -10.01 14.33
CA VAL A 238 -18.82 -9.70 15.73
C VAL A 238 -19.11 -11.01 16.47
N LEU A 239 -18.14 -11.46 17.26
CA LEU A 239 -18.24 -12.64 18.08
C LEU A 239 -18.85 -12.28 19.45
N LEU A 240 -20.04 -12.80 19.71
CA LEU A 240 -20.81 -12.56 20.93
C LEU A 240 -20.37 -13.52 22.05
N PRO A 241 -20.34 -13.07 23.32
CA PRO A 241 -20.04 -13.96 24.44
C PRO A 241 -21.18 -14.94 24.70
N SER A 242 -20.86 -16.12 25.23
CA SER A 242 -21.86 -17.10 25.67
C SER A 242 -22.89 -16.46 26.62
N GLY A 243 -24.18 -16.71 26.34
CA GLY A 243 -25.29 -16.16 27.10
C GLY A 243 -25.61 -14.68 26.80
N TYR A 244 -25.12 -14.13 25.69
CA TYR A 244 -25.57 -12.83 25.18
C TYR A 244 -27.08 -12.87 24.88
N ASP A 245 -27.82 -11.88 25.39
CA ASP A 245 -29.24 -11.68 25.09
C ASP A 245 -29.41 -10.29 24.47
N GLU A 246 -29.84 -10.26 23.21
CA GLU A 246 -30.13 -9.02 22.48
C GLU A 246 -31.26 -8.19 23.13
N ASN A 247 -32.13 -8.84 23.91
CA ASN A 247 -33.23 -8.18 24.60
C ASN A 247 -32.83 -7.62 25.98
N ASP A 248 -31.66 -8.01 26.51
CA ASP A 248 -31.12 -7.46 27.75
C ASP A 248 -30.36 -6.16 27.50
N THR A 249 -31.07 -5.04 27.56
CA THR A 249 -30.47 -3.71 27.40
C THR A 249 -29.68 -3.23 28.64
N SER A 250 -29.63 -4.01 29.72
CA SER A 250 -28.98 -3.62 30.97
C SER A 250 -27.54 -4.15 31.07
N THR A 251 -27.29 -5.36 30.56
CA THR A 251 -25.93 -5.91 30.49
C THR A 251 -25.18 -5.25 29.34
N ARG A 252 -23.96 -4.76 29.62
CA ARG A 252 -23.08 -4.15 28.63
C ARG A 252 -21.72 -4.84 28.64
N TYR A 253 -21.13 -5.03 27.47
CA TYR A 253 -19.92 -5.81 27.28
C TYR A 253 -18.76 -4.93 26.80
N PRO A 254 -17.56 -5.05 27.37
CA PRO A 254 -16.38 -4.50 26.74
C PRO A 254 -16.10 -5.16 25.39
N VAL A 255 -15.35 -4.46 24.53
CA VAL A 255 -15.05 -4.88 23.17
C VAL A 255 -13.54 -5.00 22.97
N ILE A 256 -13.14 -6.14 22.43
CA ILE A 256 -11.81 -6.36 21.89
C ILE A 256 -11.89 -6.23 20.36
N TYR A 257 -11.13 -5.30 19.81
CA TYR A 257 -10.91 -5.16 18.37
C TYR A 257 -9.65 -5.93 18.00
N SER A 258 -9.84 -7.08 17.36
CA SER A 258 -8.80 -8.00 16.90
C SER A 258 -8.40 -7.64 15.46
N GLN A 259 -7.29 -6.93 15.33
CA GLN A 259 -6.70 -6.50 14.08
C GLN A 259 -5.89 -7.62 13.42
N GLY A 260 -5.92 -7.67 12.09
CA GLY A 260 -5.17 -8.62 11.29
C GLY A 260 -5.47 -8.48 9.81
N HIS A 261 -5.00 -9.46 9.04
CA HIS A 261 -5.29 -9.65 7.63
C HIS A 261 -6.77 -9.95 7.36
N TRP A 262 -7.13 -10.05 6.08
CA TRP A 262 -8.49 -10.35 5.63
C TRP A 262 -9.10 -11.56 6.38
N PRO A 263 -10.17 -11.36 7.18
CA PRO A 263 -10.70 -12.43 8.02
C PRO A 263 -11.69 -13.34 7.28
N ALA A 264 -12.15 -12.96 6.09
CA ALA A 264 -13.28 -13.58 5.40
C ALA A 264 -14.48 -13.77 6.35
N ASP A 265 -14.98 -14.99 6.50
CA ASP A 265 -16.06 -15.37 7.40
C ASP A 265 -15.61 -15.64 8.85
N ALA A 266 -14.31 -15.61 9.15
CA ALA A 266 -13.79 -15.97 10.47
C ALA A 266 -13.90 -14.84 11.50
N GLY A 267 -14.20 -15.22 12.74
CA GLY A 267 -14.11 -14.35 13.90
C GLY A 267 -12.70 -14.31 14.50
N ALA A 268 -12.53 -13.52 15.57
CA ALA A 268 -11.29 -13.44 16.32
C ALA A 268 -10.78 -14.84 16.75
N PHE A 269 -9.46 -15.02 16.79
CA PHE A 269 -8.81 -16.30 17.13
C PHE A 269 -9.24 -17.49 16.26
N ARG A 270 -9.57 -17.24 14.98
CA ARG A 270 -10.03 -18.24 14.01
C ARG A 270 -11.32 -18.95 14.43
N TYR A 271 -12.21 -18.27 15.13
CA TYR A 271 -13.57 -18.77 15.38
C TYR A 271 -14.33 -18.91 14.04
N PRO A 272 -15.15 -19.97 13.81
CA PRO A 272 -15.48 -21.08 14.73
C PRO A 272 -14.54 -22.30 14.61
N THR A 273 -13.50 -22.26 13.78
CA THR A 273 -12.71 -23.46 13.44
C THR A 273 -11.62 -23.82 14.44
N ALA A 274 -11.26 -22.92 15.36
CA ALA A 274 -10.24 -23.17 16.38
C ALA A 274 -10.74 -23.94 17.61
N ASN A 275 -9.82 -24.56 18.36
CA ASN A 275 -10.10 -25.18 19.67
C ASN A 275 -10.66 -24.18 20.70
N PHE A 276 -10.42 -22.88 20.50
CA PHE A 276 -10.98 -21.79 21.31
C PHE A 276 -12.53 -21.76 21.27
N SER A 277 -13.13 -22.13 20.14
CA SER A 277 -14.56 -21.93 19.85
C SER A 277 -15.49 -22.68 20.81
N GLU A 278 -15.22 -23.97 21.06
CA GLU A 278 -16.08 -24.79 21.92
C GLU A 278 -16.16 -24.24 23.35
N ALA A 279 -15.02 -23.83 23.90
CA ALA A 279 -14.97 -23.23 25.23
C ALA A 279 -15.63 -21.84 25.26
N TRP A 280 -15.47 -21.06 24.19
CA TRP A 280 -16.15 -19.77 24.02
C TRP A 280 -17.68 -19.92 24.02
N ASP A 281 -18.21 -20.81 23.18
CA ASP A 281 -19.66 -21.07 23.04
C ASP A 281 -20.28 -21.61 24.34
N ASN A 282 -19.60 -22.56 24.99
CA ASN A 282 -20.03 -23.12 26.27
C ASN A 282 -19.88 -22.14 27.46
N GLY A 283 -19.19 -21.02 27.26
CA GLY A 283 -18.92 -20.03 28.31
C GLY A 283 -18.03 -20.56 29.44
N THR A 284 -17.33 -21.67 29.21
CA THR A 284 -16.53 -22.38 30.21
C THR A 284 -15.18 -22.77 29.62
N ILE A 285 -14.11 -22.30 30.26
CA ILE A 285 -12.73 -22.68 29.99
C ILE A 285 -12.42 -23.93 30.81
N PRO A 286 -12.10 -25.07 30.16
CA PRO A 286 -11.77 -26.30 30.88
C PRO A 286 -10.51 -26.13 31.74
N GLY A 287 -10.59 -26.60 32.98
CA GLY A 287 -9.43 -26.64 33.86
C GLY A 287 -8.37 -27.63 33.37
N ALA A 288 -7.09 -27.27 33.45
CA ALA A 288 -6.02 -28.24 33.28
C ALA A 288 -6.11 -29.34 34.35
N SER A 289 -5.67 -30.58 34.06
CA SER A 289 -5.79 -31.75 34.95
C SER A 289 -5.66 -31.44 36.45
N GLY A 290 -6.80 -31.41 37.16
CA GLY A 290 -6.88 -31.17 38.61
C GLY A 290 -7.22 -29.73 39.05
N GLN A 291 -7.34 -28.80 38.10
CA GLN A 291 -7.85 -27.43 38.33
C GLN A 291 -9.36 -27.37 38.01
N PRO A 292 -10.12 -26.50 38.71
CA PRO A 292 -11.52 -26.30 38.39
C PRO A 292 -11.68 -25.59 37.04
N ASP A 293 -12.80 -25.85 36.37
CA ASP A 293 -13.24 -25.06 35.23
C ASP A 293 -13.49 -23.60 35.66
N ARG A 294 -13.29 -22.68 34.73
CA ARG A 294 -13.45 -21.24 34.95
C ARG A 294 -14.32 -20.62 33.86
N PRO A 295 -15.10 -19.56 34.15
CA PRO A 295 -15.96 -18.94 33.15
C PRO A 295 -15.12 -18.22 32.08
N THR A 296 -15.63 -18.17 30.84
CA THR A 296 -15.04 -17.28 29.83
C THR A 296 -15.28 -15.81 30.20
N PRO A 297 -14.37 -14.88 29.84
CA PRO A 297 -14.63 -13.47 30.07
C PRO A 297 -15.84 -13.00 29.25
N LYS A 298 -16.67 -12.13 29.85
CA LYS A 298 -17.86 -11.59 29.21
C LYS A 298 -17.51 -10.36 28.40
N MET A 299 -17.15 -10.56 27.13
CA MET A 299 -16.75 -9.50 26.21
C MET A 299 -17.15 -9.84 24.77
N ILE A 300 -17.29 -8.81 23.95
CA ILE A 300 -17.50 -8.95 22.50
C ILE A 300 -16.12 -8.88 21.83
N MET A 301 -15.90 -9.70 20.80
CA MET A 301 -14.71 -9.60 19.96
C MET A 301 -15.11 -9.21 18.54
N VAL A 302 -14.35 -8.30 17.94
CA VAL A 302 -14.61 -7.76 16.62
C VAL A 302 -13.36 -7.94 15.77
N THR A 303 -13.48 -8.59 14.61
CA THR A 303 -12.52 -8.49 13.51
C THR A 303 -13.11 -7.59 12.44
N PHE A 304 -12.28 -6.79 11.77
CA PHE A 304 -12.76 -5.87 10.73
C PHE A 304 -12.54 -6.47 9.33
N ARG A 305 -13.50 -6.24 8.43
CA ARG A 305 -13.40 -6.48 7.00
C ARG A 305 -13.16 -5.14 6.33
N HIS A 306 -11.92 -4.90 5.90
CA HIS A 306 -11.50 -3.64 5.29
C HIS A 306 -10.42 -3.83 4.23
N GLU A 307 -10.56 -4.86 3.39
CA GLU A 307 -9.74 -5.00 2.18
C GLU A 307 -9.80 -3.72 1.34
N SER A 308 -8.72 -3.45 0.61
CA SER A 308 -8.57 -2.21 -0.15
C SER A 308 -8.03 -2.46 -1.56
N PRO A 309 -8.11 -1.49 -2.47
CA PRO A 309 -7.54 -1.62 -3.82
C PRO A 309 -6.01 -1.80 -3.86
N PHE A 310 -5.34 -1.73 -2.71
CA PHE A 310 -3.90 -1.81 -2.58
C PHE A 310 -3.42 -3.03 -1.79
N TYR A 311 -4.30 -3.70 -1.03
CA TYR A 311 -3.93 -4.79 -0.13
C TYR A 311 -5.15 -5.52 0.46
N ASP A 312 -4.91 -6.68 1.09
CA ASP A 312 -5.96 -7.49 1.74
C ASP A 312 -6.58 -6.82 2.97
N ASP A 313 -5.92 -5.78 3.48
CA ASP A 313 -6.44 -4.86 4.48
C ASP A 313 -6.12 -3.38 4.13
N SER A 314 -6.37 -2.43 5.03
CA SER A 314 -6.23 -0.98 4.79
C SER A 314 -5.33 -0.28 5.82
N TYR A 315 -4.73 -1.06 6.72
CA TYR A 315 -4.08 -0.64 7.96
C TYR A 315 -5.00 0.10 8.95
N ALA A 316 -6.31 0.16 8.67
CA ALA A 316 -7.35 0.79 9.49
C ALA A 316 -7.03 2.24 9.93
N VAL A 317 -6.26 2.96 9.13
CA VAL A 317 -5.87 4.36 9.36
C VAL A 317 -6.21 5.23 8.16
N ASN A 318 -6.18 6.54 8.33
CA ASN A 318 -6.34 7.47 7.22
C ASN A 318 -5.00 7.61 6.48
N THR A 319 -5.01 7.42 5.16
CA THR A 319 -3.81 7.56 4.32
C THR A 319 -4.12 8.38 3.08
N ALA A 320 -3.10 9.02 2.51
CA ALA A 320 -3.29 9.84 1.32
C ALA A 320 -3.59 8.97 0.08
N ASN A 321 -3.16 7.71 0.06
CA ASN A 321 -3.28 6.83 -1.10
C ASN A 321 -4.51 5.93 -1.03
N ILE A 322 -4.85 5.38 0.15
CA ILE A 322 -5.91 4.38 0.32
C ILE A 322 -7.23 5.05 0.74
N GLY A 323 -7.15 6.22 1.41
CA GLY A 323 -8.29 7.02 1.80
C GLY A 323 -8.56 7.01 3.31
N PRO A 324 -9.71 7.55 3.72
CA PRO A 324 -10.05 7.75 5.13
C PRO A 324 -10.60 6.48 5.83
N TYR A 325 -9.89 5.35 5.74
CA TYR A 325 -10.32 4.09 6.38
C TYR A 325 -10.35 4.19 7.91
N GLY A 326 -9.44 4.98 8.50
CA GLY A 326 -9.46 5.28 9.92
C GLY A 326 -10.74 6.00 10.35
N ASP A 327 -11.21 6.99 9.59
CA ASP A 327 -12.48 7.68 9.88
C ASP A 327 -13.68 6.75 9.64
N ALA A 328 -13.68 5.97 8.54
CA ALA A 328 -14.74 5.01 8.25
C ALA A 328 -14.92 3.95 9.35
N ILE A 329 -13.82 3.41 9.87
CA ILE A 329 -13.88 2.41 10.94
C ILE A 329 -14.24 3.08 12.27
N ASN A 330 -13.53 4.14 12.65
CA ASN A 330 -13.63 4.70 14.00
C ASN A 330 -14.86 5.58 14.21
N ASP A 331 -15.29 6.31 13.18
CA ASP A 331 -16.34 7.33 13.29
C ASP A 331 -17.65 6.92 12.59
N GLU A 332 -17.66 5.84 11.79
CA GLU A 332 -18.88 5.30 11.16
C GLU A 332 -19.20 3.88 11.64
N LEU A 333 -18.28 2.92 11.47
CA LEU A 333 -18.55 1.50 11.78
C LEU A 333 -18.63 1.23 13.28
N ILE A 334 -17.66 1.65 14.10
CA ILE A 334 -17.68 1.43 15.55
C ILE A 334 -18.94 2.03 16.19
N PRO A 335 -19.35 3.29 15.91
CA PRO A 335 -20.61 3.83 16.41
C PRO A 335 -21.84 3.04 15.97
N TYR A 336 -21.84 2.48 14.75
CA TYR A 336 -22.91 1.58 14.31
C TYR A 336 -22.94 0.31 15.16
N LEU A 337 -21.78 -0.32 15.40
CA LEU A 337 -21.66 -1.50 16.28
C LEU A 337 -22.16 -1.20 17.69
N ASP A 338 -21.82 -0.05 18.27
CA ASP A 338 -22.29 0.38 19.59
C ASP A 338 -23.81 0.60 19.66
N SER A 339 -24.45 0.88 18.51
CA SER A 339 -25.90 1.07 18.43
C SER A 339 -26.69 -0.23 18.30
N VAL A 340 -26.05 -1.29 17.79
CA VAL A 340 -26.67 -2.59 17.51
C VAL A 340 -26.36 -3.61 18.60
N PHE A 341 -25.13 -3.59 19.11
CA PHE A 341 -24.67 -4.50 20.14
C PHE A 341 -24.60 -3.81 21.49
N ASN A 342 -24.80 -4.57 22.56
CA ASN A 342 -24.75 -4.08 23.94
C ASN A 342 -23.30 -3.76 24.39
N THR A 343 -22.52 -3.02 23.61
CA THR A 343 -21.11 -2.68 23.91
C THR A 343 -20.99 -1.64 25.02
N ILE A 344 -19.87 -1.54 25.71
CA ILE A 344 -19.54 -0.37 26.53
C ILE A 344 -18.80 0.63 25.65
N ALA A 345 -19.48 1.72 25.27
CA ALA A 345 -18.97 2.74 24.35
C ALA A 345 -18.00 3.75 25.02
N GLU A 346 -17.06 3.26 25.82
CA GLU A 346 -16.11 4.07 26.59
C GLU A 346 -14.68 3.55 26.37
N PRO A 347 -13.64 4.42 26.35
CA PRO A 347 -12.28 4.00 25.99
C PRO A 347 -11.72 2.87 26.85
N TYR A 348 -11.93 2.90 28.17
CA TYR A 348 -11.43 1.83 29.07
C TYR A 348 -11.95 0.43 28.71
N ALA A 349 -13.07 0.35 27.97
CA ALA A 349 -13.71 -0.89 27.57
C ALA A 349 -13.51 -1.23 26.09
N ARG A 350 -12.67 -0.47 25.37
CA ARG A 350 -12.34 -0.70 23.96
C ARG A 350 -10.85 -0.99 23.82
N ILE A 351 -10.50 -2.27 23.64
CA ILE A 351 -9.11 -2.71 23.58
C ILE A 351 -8.74 -3.09 22.16
N GLN A 352 -7.55 -2.66 21.73
CA GLN A 352 -6.96 -3.08 20.46
C GLN A 352 -6.01 -4.27 20.70
N LEU A 353 -6.09 -5.30 19.88
CA LEU A 353 -5.05 -6.33 19.82
C LEU A 353 -4.77 -6.72 18.38
N GLY A 354 -3.57 -7.22 18.13
CA GLY A 354 -3.22 -7.75 16.81
C GLY A 354 -1.81 -8.30 16.76
N GLY A 355 -1.51 -9.03 15.69
CA GLY A 355 -0.20 -9.57 15.39
C GLY A 355 0.30 -9.10 14.02
N SER A 356 1.62 -8.97 13.82
CA SER A 356 2.20 -8.60 12.51
C SER A 356 1.67 -7.24 12.01
N THR A 357 1.17 -7.14 10.78
CA THR A 357 0.37 -6.01 10.28
C THR A 357 -0.69 -5.55 11.30
N GLY A 358 -1.50 -6.48 11.81
CA GLY A 358 -2.50 -6.19 12.86
C GLY A 358 -1.88 -5.67 14.18
N GLY A 359 -0.64 -6.05 14.48
CA GLY A 359 0.10 -5.52 15.62
C GLY A 359 0.35 -4.01 15.44
N TRP A 360 0.87 -3.61 14.29
CA TRP A 360 1.06 -2.20 13.96
C TRP A 360 -0.27 -1.44 13.98
N ILE A 361 -1.33 -2.00 13.38
CA ILE A 361 -2.68 -1.39 13.40
C ILE A 361 -3.17 -1.19 14.83
N SER A 362 -2.97 -2.17 15.71
CA SER A 362 -3.41 -2.11 17.11
C SER A 362 -2.71 -0.98 17.87
N ALA A 363 -1.40 -0.80 17.66
CA ALA A 363 -0.63 0.28 18.26
C ALA A 363 -1.02 1.65 17.66
N ALA A 364 -1.06 1.76 16.33
CA ALA A 364 -1.43 2.98 15.62
C ALA A 364 -2.84 3.46 16.01
N SER A 365 -3.79 2.55 16.16
CA SER A 365 -5.16 2.87 16.59
C SER A 365 -5.19 3.58 17.94
N VAL A 366 -4.43 3.10 18.94
CA VAL A 366 -4.37 3.75 20.27
C VAL A 366 -3.55 5.03 20.24
N ILE A 367 -2.48 5.09 19.45
CA ILE A 367 -1.61 6.27 19.32
C ILE A 367 -2.33 7.43 18.61
N PHE A 368 -3.11 7.14 17.56
CA PHE A 368 -3.87 8.13 16.82
C PHE A 368 -5.23 8.43 17.43
N ARG A 369 -5.86 7.46 18.10
CA ARG A 369 -7.17 7.63 18.76
C ARG A 369 -7.15 7.28 20.25
N PRO A 370 -6.29 7.91 21.07
CA PRO A 370 -6.31 7.69 22.52
C PRO A 370 -7.58 8.25 23.19
N ASP A 371 -8.33 9.09 22.48
CA ASP A 371 -9.69 9.51 22.83
C ASP A 371 -10.72 8.36 22.74
N LEU A 372 -10.47 7.36 21.89
CA LEU A 372 -11.43 6.30 21.55
C LEU A 372 -11.11 4.95 22.19
N PHE A 373 -9.84 4.57 22.27
CA PHE A 373 -9.39 3.24 22.70
C PHE A 373 -8.61 3.26 24.00
N GLY A 374 -8.78 2.26 24.86
CA GLY A 374 -8.18 2.21 26.19
C GLY A 374 -6.71 1.81 26.19
N ALA A 375 -6.38 0.69 25.57
CA ALA A 375 -5.01 0.19 25.45
C ALA A 375 -4.86 -0.71 24.22
N CYS A 376 -3.62 -0.95 23.82
CA CYS A 376 -3.28 -1.95 22.81
C CYS A 376 -2.42 -3.07 23.38
N PHE A 377 -2.65 -4.29 22.89
CA PHE A 377 -1.78 -5.45 23.04
C PHE A 377 -1.26 -5.85 21.66
N SER A 378 -0.14 -5.25 21.28
CA SER A 378 0.50 -5.32 19.97
C SER A 378 1.57 -6.40 19.95
N ASN A 379 1.41 -7.41 19.09
CA ASN A 379 2.28 -8.58 19.06
C ASN A 379 3.08 -8.60 17.76
N TYR A 380 4.41 -8.71 17.86
CA TYR A 380 5.40 -8.73 16.77
C TYR A 380 4.99 -7.81 15.60
N PRO A 381 4.74 -6.52 15.88
CA PRO A 381 4.15 -5.61 14.91
C PRO A 381 5.10 -5.32 13.75
N ASP A 382 4.54 -4.95 12.59
CA ASP A 382 5.32 -4.23 11.58
C ASP A 382 6.09 -3.06 12.21
N SER A 383 7.17 -2.62 11.56
CA SER A 383 8.10 -1.63 12.11
C SER A 383 7.40 -0.41 12.71
N LEU A 384 7.51 -0.28 14.04
CA LEU A 384 7.00 0.87 14.80
C LEU A 384 7.92 2.10 14.70
N ASP A 385 9.18 1.89 14.30
CA ASP A 385 10.21 2.92 14.11
C ASP A 385 10.98 2.62 12.81
N PHE A 386 11.05 3.57 11.89
CA PHE A 386 11.69 3.39 10.59
C PHE A 386 13.21 3.65 10.59
N HIS A 387 13.84 3.86 11.74
CA HIS A 387 15.28 3.60 11.85
C HIS A 387 15.59 2.14 11.46
N LYS A 388 14.63 1.23 11.63
CA LYS A 388 14.65 -0.15 11.13
C LYS A 388 13.30 -0.58 10.54
N HIS A 389 13.20 -0.52 9.22
CA HIS A 389 12.07 -1.06 8.46
C HIS A 389 12.40 -2.48 8.00
N GLN A 390 11.95 -3.49 8.76
CA GLN A 390 12.66 -4.77 8.87
C GLN A 390 14.16 -4.51 9.12
N ASP A 391 15.06 -5.16 8.38
CA ASP A 391 16.51 -4.94 8.51
C ASP A 391 17.03 -3.69 7.74
N ILE A 392 16.17 -3.00 6.97
CA ILE A 392 16.57 -1.78 6.25
C ILE A 392 16.73 -0.62 7.25
N SER A 393 17.92 -0.05 7.34
CA SER A 393 18.15 1.20 8.08
C SER A 393 17.61 2.42 7.33
N LEU A 394 16.28 2.55 7.20
CA LEU A 394 15.62 3.40 6.18
C LEU A 394 16.05 4.87 6.22
N TYR A 395 16.31 5.44 7.40
CA TYR A 395 16.76 6.83 7.55
C TYR A 395 18.22 7.10 7.19
N THR A 396 19.07 6.09 7.12
CA THR A 396 20.53 6.28 6.97
C THR A 396 21.15 5.51 5.82
N ALA A 397 20.50 4.45 5.37
CA ALA A 397 20.95 3.67 4.22
C ALA A 397 20.79 4.47 2.92
N THR A 398 21.69 4.21 1.98
CA THR A 398 21.60 4.74 0.60
C THR A 398 20.95 3.73 -0.36
N ASN A 399 20.86 2.47 0.05
CA ASN A 399 20.27 1.40 -0.72
C ASN A 399 19.52 0.43 0.22
N ALA A 400 18.31 0.03 -0.16
CA ALA A 400 17.46 -0.89 0.58
C ALA A 400 17.93 -2.35 0.46
N TYR A 401 18.62 -2.71 -0.61
CA TYR A 401 18.99 -4.09 -0.95
C TYR A 401 20.41 -4.45 -0.56
N VAL A 402 21.28 -3.45 -0.38
CA VAL A 402 22.70 -3.64 -0.10
C VAL A 402 23.11 -2.76 1.07
N LYS A 403 23.67 -3.39 2.11
CA LYS A 403 24.19 -2.71 3.30
C LYS A 403 25.50 -1.98 2.98
N GLY A 404 25.92 -1.10 3.90
CA GLY A 404 27.17 -0.33 3.74
C GLY A 404 28.46 -1.17 3.64
N ASP A 405 28.43 -2.44 4.04
CA ASP A 405 29.53 -3.40 3.89
C ASP A 405 29.47 -4.22 2.59
N GLY A 406 28.45 -4.00 1.75
CA GLY A 406 28.23 -4.70 0.48
C GLY A 406 27.43 -6.00 0.60
N SER A 407 27.02 -6.42 1.80
CA SER A 407 26.14 -7.58 1.97
C SER A 407 24.70 -7.26 1.56
N ALA A 408 23.96 -8.29 1.13
CA ALA A 408 22.54 -8.14 0.82
C ALA A 408 21.73 -7.88 2.11
N THR A 409 20.68 -7.06 2.01
CA THR A 409 19.70 -6.88 3.08
C THR A 409 18.73 -8.08 3.08
N PRO A 410 18.72 -8.92 4.12
CA PRO A 410 17.71 -9.96 4.29
C PRO A 410 16.33 -9.36 4.56
N SER A 411 15.29 -10.13 4.25
CA SER A 411 13.92 -9.83 4.68
C SER A 411 13.26 -11.00 5.40
N ILE A 412 13.46 -12.22 4.90
CA ILE A 412 12.88 -13.42 5.50
C ILE A 412 14.00 -14.31 6.00
N ARG A 413 13.89 -14.76 7.24
CA ARG A 413 14.81 -15.71 7.87
C ARG A 413 14.07 -16.83 8.59
N ASP A 414 14.80 -17.90 8.86
CA ASP A 414 14.42 -18.99 9.77
C ASP A 414 15.62 -19.34 10.67
N PHE A 415 15.43 -20.22 11.66
CA PHE A 415 16.46 -20.70 12.57
C PHE A 415 16.53 -22.23 12.58
N GLU A 416 17.52 -22.78 11.89
CA GLU A 416 17.80 -24.21 11.87
C GLU A 416 18.82 -24.58 12.95
N ASN A 417 18.41 -25.39 13.95
CA ASN A 417 19.26 -25.79 15.07
C ASN A 417 19.94 -24.60 15.78
N GLY A 418 19.23 -23.49 15.90
CA GLY A 418 19.72 -22.24 16.50
C GLY A 418 20.66 -21.41 15.62
N THR A 419 20.79 -21.76 14.33
CA THR A 419 21.54 -20.99 13.34
C THR A 419 20.59 -20.26 12.41
N GLN A 420 20.78 -18.95 12.25
CA GLN A 420 19.99 -18.16 11.31
C GLN A 420 20.26 -18.60 9.86
N VAL A 421 19.18 -18.78 9.11
CA VAL A 421 19.16 -19.05 7.65
C VAL A 421 18.37 -17.94 6.98
N ILE A 422 18.91 -17.33 5.93
CA ILE A 422 18.18 -16.33 5.14
C ILE A 422 17.43 -17.04 4.02
N LEU A 423 16.11 -16.87 3.99
CA LEU A 423 15.22 -17.47 2.99
C LEU A 423 14.99 -16.52 1.80
N ALA A 424 14.89 -15.21 2.07
CA ALA A 424 14.79 -14.20 1.04
C ALA A 424 15.49 -12.89 1.45
N THR A 425 15.95 -12.17 0.43
CA THR A 425 16.46 -10.80 0.54
C THR A 425 15.38 -9.80 0.17
N THR A 426 15.51 -8.57 0.68
CA THR A 426 14.63 -7.44 0.32
C THR A 426 14.54 -7.24 -1.20
N ALA A 427 15.65 -7.47 -1.92
CA ALA A 427 15.67 -7.40 -3.39
C ALA A 427 14.77 -8.46 -4.04
N GLN A 428 14.87 -9.71 -3.58
CA GLN A 428 14.10 -10.82 -4.14
C GLN A 428 12.60 -10.58 -4.01
N GLU A 429 12.13 -10.13 -2.85
CA GLU A 429 10.72 -9.82 -2.64
C GLU A 429 10.26 -8.62 -3.46
N ASN A 430 11.01 -7.51 -3.48
CA ASN A 430 10.60 -6.35 -4.27
C ASN A 430 10.55 -6.68 -5.78
N HIS A 431 11.47 -7.51 -6.27
CA HIS A 431 11.47 -7.99 -7.66
C HIS A 431 10.32 -8.97 -7.94
N TRP A 432 10.00 -9.84 -7.00
CA TRP A 432 8.85 -10.73 -7.06
C TRP A 432 7.54 -9.94 -7.09
N GLU A 433 7.34 -8.98 -6.18
CA GLU A 433 6.16 -8.10 -6.17
C GLU A 433 6.01 -7.29 -7.46
N LEU A 434 7.13 -6.84 -8.06
CA LEU A 434 7.13 -6.10 -9.32
C LEU A 434 6.52 -6.90 -10.48
N THR A 435 6.43 -8.24 -10.38
CA THR A 435 5.73 -9.08 -11.37
C THR A 435 4.21 -8.98 -11.24
N PHE A 436 3.68 -8.76 -10.04
CA PHE A 436 2.24 -8.62 -9.80
C PHE A 436 1.73 -7.19 -9.93
N GLY A 437 2.58 -6.18 -9.71
CA GLY A 437 2.14 -4.79 -9.79
C GLY A 437 3.23 -3.76 -10.00
N THR A 438 2.82 -2.57 -10.43
CA THR A 438 3.68 -1.38 -10.53
C THR A 438 2.92 -0.16 -10.05
N SER A 439 3.63 0.91 -9.70
CA SER A 439 3.05 2.11 -9.05
C SER A 439 2.42 1.76 -7.71
N SER A 440 3.11 0.89 -6.98
CA SER A 440 2.68 0.26 -5.74
C SER A 440 1.28 -0.32 -5.72
N ARG A 441 1.01 -1.31 -6.57
CA ARG A 441 -0.32 -1.96 -6.74
C ARG A 441 -0.20 -3.49 -6.87
N SER A 442 0.80 -4.08 -6.26
CA SER A 442 0.99 -5.54 -6.29
C SER A 442 0.02 -6.31 -5.39
N SER A 443 -0.68 -5.61 -4.49
CA SER A 443 -1.42 -6.20 -3.37
C SER A 443 -0.55 -7.02 -2.41
N LEU A 444 0.73 -6.65 -2.28
CA LEU A 444 1.72 -7.32 -1.44
C LEU A 444 2.39 -6.35 -0.46
N GLN A 445 3.10 -6.92 0.51
CA GLN A 445 3.55 -6.28 1.75
C GLN A 445 4.39 -5.00 1.53
N TRP A 446 5.36 -5.01 0.62
CA TRP A 446 6.21 -3.84 0.36
C TRP A 446 5.45 -2.69 -0.30
N ASP A 447 4.52 -3.01 -1.20
CA ASP A 447 3.70 -1.99 -1.85
C ASP A 447 2.61 -1.41 -0.95
N VAL A 448 2.01 -2.21 -0.05
CA VAL A 448 1.07 -1.64 0.92
C VAL A 448 1.79 -0.71 1.88
N TRP A 449 3.02 -1.01 2.33
CA TRP A 449 3.80 -0.07 3.14
C TRP A 449 4.06 1.25 2.39
N ASN A 450 4.33 1.20 1.09
CA ASN A 450 4.43 2.42 0.29
C ASN A 450 3.12 3.22 0.26
N ALA A 451 1.98 2.54 0.15
CA ALA A 451 0.67 3.17 0.13
C ALA A 451 0.25 3.75 1.50
N VAL A 452 0.57 3.05 2.59
CA VAL A 452 0.16 3.41 3.95
C VAL A 452 1.09 4.45 4.56
N PHE A 453 2.40 4.21 4.52
CA PHE A 453 3.38 5.07 5.18
C PHE A 453 3.75 6.29 4.35
N GLY A 454 3.64 6.18 3.03
CA GLY A 454 4.01 7.24 2.10
C GLY A 454 2.92 8.28 1.83
N VAL A 455 3.24 9.16 0.89
CA VAL A 455 2.37 10.21 0.34
C VAL A 455 2.07 9.93 -1.11
N GLN A 456 1.14 10.66 -1.74
CA GLN A 456 0.96 10.57 -3.18
C GLN A 456 2.15 11.20 -3.92
N GLY A 457 2.64 10.54 -4.96
CA GLY A 457 3.51 11.12 -5.98
C GLY A 457 2.74 11.98 -6.98
N TYR A 458 3.46 12.73 -7.80
CA TYR A 458 2.88 13.56 -8.85
C TYR A 458 2.15 12.75 -9.93
N ASN A 459 2.46 11.44 -10.04
CA ASN A 459 1.75 10.48 -10.87
C ASN A 459 0.43 9.95 -10.25
N ASN A 460 -0.01 10.46 -9.08
CA ASN A 460 -1.22 10.09 -8.33
C ASN A 460 -1.18 8.75 -7.57
N TYR A 461 -0.09 8.00 -7.69
CA TYR A 461 0.15 6.75 -6.96
C TYR A 461 1.07 6.99 -5.77
N PRO A 462 1.28 6.00 -4.87
CA PRO A 462 2.23 6.15 -3.77
C PRO A 462 3.62 6.62 -4.26
N LEU A 463 4.20 7.59 -3.56
CA LEU A 463 5.56 8.05 -3.79
C LEU A 463 6.52 7.03 -3.16
N GLU A 464 7.06 6.15 -4.00
CA GLU A 464 7.99 5.11 -3.58
C GLU A 464 9.23 5.72 -2.88
N PRO A 465 9.64 5.20 -1.71
CA PRO A 465 10.82 5.62 -0.95
C PRO A 465 12.15 5.15 -1.54
N TRP A 466 12.13 4.15 -2.42
CA TRP A 466 13.30 3.65 -3.14
C TRP A 466 12.91 3.15 -4.53
N ASN A 467 13.92 2.97 -5.38
CA ASN A 467 13.74 2.33 -6.67
C ASN A 467 13.52 0.81 -6.48
N LYS A 468 12.34 0.27 -6.79
CA LYS A 468 12.09 -1.18 -6.62
C LYS A 468 13.01 -2.08 -7.48
N VAL A 469 13.62 -1.59 -8.55
CA VAL A 469 14.58 -2.38 -9.35
C VAL A 469 15.97 -2.35 -8.72
N THR A 470 16.48 -1.18 -8.34
CA THR A 470 17.90 -1.01 -7.93
C THR A 470 18.11 -0.96 -6.42
N GLY A 471 17.07 -0.73 -5.64
CA GLY A 471 17.11 -0.51 -4.20
C GLY A 471 17.60 0.89 -3.80
N GLU A 472 17.92 1.78 -4.74
CA GLU A 472 18.37 3.14 -4.42
C GLU A 472 17.31 3.87 -3.58
N ILE A 473 17.66 4.24 -2.35
CA ILE A 473 16.78 4.97 -1.44
C ILE A 473 16.75 6.44 -1.85
N TYR A 474 15.56 7.01 -1.80
CA TYR A 474 15.29 8.44 -2.02
C TYR A 474 15.04 9.10 -0.66
N PRO A 475 16.05 9.75 -0.03
CA PRO A 475 15.91 10.23 1.35
C PRO A 475 14.77 11.24 1.52
N GLU A 476 14.51 12.09 0.53
CA GLU A 476 13.39 13.02 0.56
C GLU A 476 12.02 12.31 0.55
N ALA A 477 11.89 11.18 -0.15
CA ALA A 477 10.65 10.39 -0.11
C ALA A 477 10.46 9.72 1.26
N VAL A 478 11.55 9.23 1.86
CA VAL A 478 11.57 8.66 3.22
C VAL A 478 11.18 9.69 4.28
N GLU A 479 11.53 10.97 4.13
CA GLU A 479 11.10 12.01 5.08
C GLU A 479 9.57 12.11 5.19
N TYR A 480 8.83 11.82 4.11
CA TYR A 480 7.36 11.82 4.16
C TYR A 480 6.79 10.65 4.97
N TRP A 481 7.54 9.57 5.16
CA TRP A 481 7.11 8.41 5.95
C TRP A 481 7.09 8.69 7.45
N LYS A 482 7.81 9.70 7.93
CA LYS A 482 7.89 10.07 9.35
C LYS A 482 6.54 10.41 10.00
N HIS A 483 5.52 10.72 9.21
CA HIS A 483 4.16 10.93 9.71
C HIS A 483 3.47 9.63 10.18
N MET A 484 3.94 8.47 9.70
CA MET A 484 3.43 7.14 10.05
C MET A 484 4.44 6.31 10.87
N ASP A 485 5.67 6.78 11.05
CA ASP A 485 6.57 6.25 12.07
C ASP A 485 5.99 6.56 13.46
N LEU A 486 5.56 5.52 14.18
CA LEU A 486 4.85 5.68 15.45
C LEU A 486 5.77 6.22 16.56
N ALA A 487 7.07 5.89 16.53
CA ALA A 487 8.04 6.45 17.47
C ALA A 487 8.21 7.96 17.25
N ASN A 488 8.45 8.36 15.99
CA ASN A 488 8.59 9.76 15.62
C ASN A 488 7.29 10.54 15.88
N TYR A 489 6.13 9.94 15.59
CA TYR A 489 4.83 10.55 15.86
C TYR A 489 4.62 10.82 17.35
N ILE A 490 4.95 9.85 18.23
CA ILE A 490 4.88 10.04 19.68
C ILE A 490 5.84 11.14 20.14
N VAL A 491 7.12 11.08 19.74
CA VAL A 491 8.14 12.04 20.17
C VAL A 491 7.79 13.47 19.75
N THR A 492 7.33 13.66 18.51
CA THR A 492 6.96 14.98 17.99
C THR A 492 5.68 15.54 18.61
N ASN A 493 4.83 14.68 19.19
CA ASN A 493 3.60 15.04 19.87
C ASN A 493 3.62 14.79 21.39
N TRP A 494 4.82 14.65 21.96
CA TRP A 494 5.01 14.26 23.36
C TRP A 494 4.40 15.28 24.34
N ASP A 495 4.85 16.54 24.26
CA ASP A 495 4.44 17.66 25.13
C ASP A 495 3.83 18.83 24.32
N ASN A 496 3.02 18.53 23.31
CA ASN A 496 2.24 19.54 22.57
C ASN A 496 0.74 19.45 22.90
N GLU A 497 -0.12 20.03 22.07
CA GLU A 497 -1.58 20.01 22.26
C GLU A 497 -2.18 18.58 22.40
N ARG A 498 -1.56 17.58 21.74
CA ARG A 498 -1.98 16.17 21.87
C ARG A 498 -1.52 15.51 23.15
N ASN A 499 -0.41 16.00 23.73
CA ASN A 499 0.13 15.55 25.00
C ASN A 499 0.30 14.01 25.09
N LEU A 500 0.85 13.39 24.03
CA LEU A 500 0.96 11.93 23.93
C LEU A 500 1.82 11.32 25.04
N GLY A 501 2.79 12.07 25.56
CA GLY A 501 3.60 11.64 26.70
C GLY A 501 2.75 11.38 27.95
N SER A 502 1.71 12.17 28.19
CA SER A 502 0.80 11.93 29.32
C SER A 502 -0.35 11.00 28.96
N VAL A 503 -0.94 11.11 27.75
CA VAL A 503 -2.16 10.38 27.44
C VAL A 503 -1.92 8.91 27.13
N LEU A 504 -0.74 8.51 26.62
CA LEU A 504 -0.43 7.11 26.27
C LEU A 504 0.23 6.30 27.39
N ARG A 505 0.56 6.95 28.51
CA ARG A 505 1.23 6.30 29.63
C ARG A 505 0.50 5.04 30.06
N GLU A 506 1.22 3.92 30.14
CA GLU A 506 0.73 2.60 30.60
C GLU A 506 -0.39 1.99 29.73
N ARG A 507 -0.53 2.44 28.47
CA ARG A 507 -1.56 1.97 27.53
C ARG A 507 -1.02 1.18 26.33
N LEU A 508 0.30 1.09 26.20
CA LEU A 508 0.97 0.36 25.12
C LEU A 508 1.63 -0.90 25.66
N PHE A 509 1.13 -2.07 25.28
CA PHE A 509 1.70 -3.39 25.59
C PHE A 509 2.21 -4.01 24.29
N ILE A 510 3.53 -4.06 24.12
CA ILE A 510 4.19 -4.50 22.89
C ILE A 510 5.05 -5.73 23.18
N TYR A 511 4.92 -6.76 22.36
CA TYR A 511 5.68 -8.00 22.48
C TYR A 511 6.35 -8.34 21.15
N VAL A 512 7.57 -8.86 21.15
CA VAL A 512 8.22 -9.43 19.94
C VAL A 512 9.25 -10.50 20.34
N GLY A 513 9.56 -11.43 19.44
CA GLY A 513 10.61 -12.42 19.62
C GLY A 513 11.93 -12.00 18.98
N THR A 514 13.08 -12.36 19.58
CA THR A 514 14.40 -12.02 18.99
C THR A 514 14.70 -12.77 17.70
N TRP A 515 13.95 -13.83 17.40
CA TRP A 515 14.09 -14.64 16.19
C TRP A 515 12.93 -14.41 15.22
N ASP A 516 12.21 -13.29 15.34
CA ASP A 516 11.14 -12.93 14.42
C ASP A 516 11.59 -13.09 12.95
N ASP A 517 10.84 -13.88 12.19
CA ASP A 517 11.18 -14.36 10.85
C ASP A 517 11.28 -13.22 9.82
N TYR A 518 10.71 -12.04 10.12
CA TYR A 518 10.68 -10.87 9.24
C TYR A 518 11.50 -9.69 9.79
N PHE A 519 12.38 -9.94 10.77
CA PHE A 519 13.22 -8.92 11.42
C PHE A 519 12.41 -7.81 12.12
N LEU A 520 11.14 -8.04 12.47
CA LEU A 520 10.29 -7.01 13.09
C LEU A 520 10.74 -6.63 14.50
N ASN A 521 11.54 -7.49 15.15
CA ASN A 521 12.18 -7.17 16.42
C ASN A 521 13.05 -5.92 16.35
N GLU A 522 13.69 -5.66 15.20
CA GLU A 522 14.59 -4.51 15.06
C GLU A 522 13.83 -3.18 15.13
N GLY A 523 12.67 -3.09 14.48
CA GLY A 523 11.79 -1.91 14.57
C GLY A 523 11.25 -1.68 15.98
N VAL A 524 10.94 -2.75 16.73
CA VAL A 524 10.51 -2.65 18.14
C VAL A 524 11.65 -2.20 19.05
N GLU A 525 12.87 -2.70 18.81
CA GLU A 525 14.07 -2.28 19.55
C GLU A 525 14.39 -0.80 19.32
N GLU A 526 14.30 -0.31 18.07
CA GLU A 526 14.47 1.12 17.76
C GLU A 526 13.34 1.97 18.37
N PHE A 527 12.08 1.52 18.29
CA PHE A 527 10.97 2.19 18.96
C PHE A 527 11.24 2.34 20.47
N GLN A 528 11.68 1.29 21.15
CA GLN A 528 12.04 1.35 22.57
C GLN A 528 13.14 2.39 22.84
N LYS A 529 14.20 2.39 22.02
CA LYS A 529 15.31 3.35 22.16
C LYS A 529 14.83 4.79 21.97
N THR A 530 14.05 5.05 20.92
CA THR A 530 13.54 6.37 20.56
C THR A 530 12.64 6.94 21.67
N ILE A 531 11.66 6.17 22.15
CA ILE A 531 10.77 6.63 23.21
C ILE A 531 11.52 6.88 24.54
N ASN A 532 12.51 6.06 24.87
CA ASN A 532 13.31 6.27 26.09
C ASN A 532 14.06 7.61 26.10
N THR A 533 14.30 8.24 24.93
CA THR A 533 14.92 9.57 24.86
C THR A 533 14.05 10.68 25.45
N VAL A 534 12.72 10.51 25.44
CA VAL A 534 11.75 11.49 25.97
C VAL A 534 11.10 11.02 27.29
N ALA A 535 10.92 9.71 27.48
CA ALA A 535 10.40 9.14 28.72
C ALA A 535 11.42 9.18 29.88
N GLY A 536 12.73 9.26 29.59
CA GLY A 536 13.78 9.32 30.60
C GLY A 536 13.87 8.02 31.41
N SER A 537 13.90 8.14 32.75
CA SER A 537 14.00 6.98 33.67
C SER A 537 12.66 6.31 33.97
N ASP A 538 11.61 6.65 33.23
CA ASP A 538 10.27 6.12 33.45
C ASP A 538 10.09 4.77 32.76
N GLU A 539 10.61 3.73 33.41
CA GLU A 539 10.54 2.35 32.93
C GLU A 539 9.10 1.82 32.79
N TYR A 540 8.11 2.56 33.30
CA TYR A 540 6.69 2.17 33.27
C TYR A 540 5.87 2.92 32.22
N TRP A 541 6.48 3.82 31.43
CA TRP A 541 5.70 4.58 30.44
C TRP A 541 4.99 3.68 29.42
N MET A 542 5.65 2.60 28.99
CA MET A 542 5.10 1.56 28.12
C MET A 542 5.65 0.19 28.53
N ASN A 543 4.94 -0.88 28.15
CA ASN A 543 5.36 -2.24 28.43
C ASN A 543 5.88 -2.90 27.15
N ILE A 544 7.20 -3.04 27.02
CA ILE A 544 7.83 -3.74 25.90
C ILE A 544 8.45 -5.03 26.40
N THR A 545 8.06 -6.16 25.81
CA THR A 545 8.64 -7.47 26.07
C THR A 545 9.31 -8.02 24.82
N ILE A 546 10.65 -8.13 24.85
CA ILE A 546 11.43 -8.81 23.80
C ILE A 546 11.82 -10.19 24.33
N MET A 547 11.28 -11.26 23.76
CA MET A 547 11.54 -12.62 24.24
C MET A 547 12.65 -13.32 23.44
N PRO A 548 13.66 -13.90 24.13
CA PRO A 548 14.71 -14.66 23.46
C PRO A 548 14.16 -15.84 22.68
N GLU A 549 14.72 -16.05 21.48
CA GLU A 549 14.54 -17.25 20.64
C GLU A 549 13.08 -17.56 20.28
N LYS A 550 12.21 -16.54 20.32
CA LYS A 550 10.84 -16.64 19.85
C LYS A 550 10.77 -16.23 18.37
N PRO A 551 10.13 -17.04 17.51
CA PRO A 551 9.87 -16.67 16.12
C PRO A 551 8.72 -15.66 16.05
N HIS A 552 8.33 -15.32 14.82
CA HIS A 552 7.13 -14.57 14.52
C HIS A 552 5.89 -15.34 14.99
N GLY A 553 4.93 -14.66 15.61
CA GLY A 553 3.70 -15.29 16.11
C GLY A 553 3.57 -15.38 17.64
N GLY A 554 2.35 -15.71 18.10
CA GLY A 554 1.99 -15.86 19.50
C GLY A 554 1.14 -14.72 20.08
N ASN A 555 0.59 -14.89 21.28
CA ASN A 555 -0.05 -13.76 21.97
C ASN A 555 0.99 -12.97 22.79
N TYR A 556 0.57 -11.86 23.38
CA TYR A 556 1.41 -11.02 24.23
C TYR A 556 2.19 -11.86 25.25
N GLN A 557 3.52 -11.78 25.21
CA GLN A 557 4.44 -12.57 26.04
C GLN A 557 4.34 -14.10 25.84
N SER A 558 4.01 -14.54 24.62
CA SER A 558 3.74 -15.95 24.28
C SER A 558 2.68 -16.63 25.17
N ARG A 559 1.69 -15.87 25.66
CA ARG A 559 0.63 -16.41 26.52
C ARG A 559 -0.32 -17.33 25.76
N GLU A 560 -0.82 -18.35 26.44
CA GLU A 560 -1.97 -19.12 25.96
C GLU A 560 -3.21 -18.21 25.83
N ILE A 561 -4.08 -18.51 24.87
CA ILE A 561 -5.21 -17.62 24.48
C ILE A 561 -6.04 -17.19 25.69
N TRP A 562 -6.41 -18.12 26.57
CA TRP A 562 -7.26 -17.80 27.72
C TRP A 562 -6.55 -16.94 28.77
N ASP A 563 -5.28 -17.20 29.04
CA ASP A 563 -4.50 -16.39 29.99
C ASP A 563 -4.23 -14.98 29.44
N TYR A 564 -4.12 -14.87 28.12
CA TYR A 564 -4.04 -13.59 27.43
C TYR A 564 -5.35 -12.81 27.52
N LEU A 565 -6.48 -13.46 27.21
CA LEU A 565 -7.80 -12.83 27.27
C LEU A 565 -8.19 -12.42 28.69
N GLU A 566 -7.81 -13.18 29.71
CA GLU A 566 -8.00 -12.78 31.10
C GLU A 566 -7.10 -11.63 31.53
N LEU A 567 -5.86 -11.56 31.03
CA LEU A 567 -5.00 -10.39 31.24
C LEU A 567 -5.65 -9.13 30.67
N VAL A 568 -6.13 -9.20 29.42
CA VAL A 568 -6.83 -8.10 28.76
C VAL A 568 -8.10 -7.73 29.53
N TYR A 569 -8.90 -8.72 29.91
CA TYR A 569 -10.13 -8.50 30.67
C TYR A 569 -9.85 -7.88 32.05
N SER A 570 -8.80 -8.32 32.75
CA SER A 570 -8.36 -7.72 34.01
C SER A 570 -7.98 -6.26 33.83
N TRP A 571 -7.23 -5.92 32.77
CA TRP A 571 -6.90 -4.52 32.46
C TRP A 571 -8.17 -3.67 32.33
N ILE A 572 -9.19 -4.17 31.62
CA ILE A 572 -10.47 -3.47 31.46
C ILE A 572 -11.16 -3.24 32.81
N GLN A 573 -11.21 -4.26 33.67
CA GLN A 573 -11.82 -4.15 35.00
C GLN A 573 -11.03 -3.18 35.90
N ASP A 574 -9.70 -3.20 35.81
CA ASP A 574 -8.83 -2.34 36.60
C ASP A 574 -9.04 -0.86 36.26
N HIS A 575 -9.31 -0.57 34.99
CA HIS A 575 -9.44 0.78 34.45
C HIS A 575 -10.88 1.27 34.29
N ALA A 576 -11.86 0.46 34.69
CA ALA A 576 -13.26 0.86 34.78
C ALA A 576 -13.47 2.00 35.80
N PRO A 577 -14.58 2.77 35.72
CA PRO A 577 -14.84 3.87 36.65
C PRO A 577 -14.85 3.49 38.14
N ASP A 578 -15.20 2.24 38.45
CA ASP A 578 -15.21 1.63 39.78
C ASP A 578 -14.02 0.67 40.03
N GLY A 579 -13.11 0.58 39.06
CA GLY A 579 -11.90 -0.22 39.14
C GLY A 579 -10.83 0.37 40.09
N PRO A 580 -9.81 -0.43 40.47
CA PRO A 580 -8.69 0.02 41.30
C PRO A 580 -7.86 1.16 40.70
N THR A 581 -7.75 1.25 39.38
CA THR A 581 -6.95 2.25 38.66
C THR A 581 -7.71 2.84 37.47
N PRO A 582 -8.82 3.58 37.70
CA PRO A 582 -9.69 4.06 36.62
C PRO A 582 -8.91 4.88 35.58
N LEU A 583 -9.20 4.67 34.29
CA LEU A 583 -8.61 5.47 33.22
C LEU A 583 -9.05 6.94 33.39
N PRO A 584 -8.12 7.89 33.61
CA PRO A 584 -8.49 9.27 33.86
C PRO A 584 -9.06 9.91 32.59
N SER A 585 -10.09 10.75 32.73
CA SER A 585 -10.69 11.48 31.60
C SER A 585 -9.71 12.42 30.90
N SER A 586 -8.62 12.81 31.55
CA SER A 586 -7.53 13.57 30.94
C SER A 586 -6.72 12.75 29.93
N ALA A 587 -6.80 11.42 29.95
CA ALA A 587 -6.13 10.53 29.00
C ALA A 587 -6.97 10.27 27.75
N THR A 588 -8.24 10.65 27.73
CA THR A 588 -9.20 10.37 26.64
C THR A 588 -9.76 11.65 26.02
N THR A 589 -8.97 12.73 26.01
CA THR A 589 -9.42 14.03 25.49
C THR A 589 -9.43 14.04 23.96
N ALA A 590 -10.46 14.64 23.35
CA ALA A 590 -10.54 14.75 21.89
C ALA A 590 -9.35 15.51 21.24
N SER A 591 -8.66 16.38 22.00
CA SER A 591 -7.46 17.08 21.52
C SER A 591 -6.26 16.16 21.27
N SER A 592 -6.30 14.93 21.81
CA SER A 592 -5.25 13.93 21.59
C SER A 592 -5.39 13.18 20.27
N ARG A 593 -6.53 13.32 19.57
CA ARG A 593 -6.77 12.72 18.26
C ARG A 593 -5.70 13.16 17.24
N GLY A 594 -5.21 12.17 16.52
CA GLY A 594 -4.26 12.27 15.43
C GLY A 594 -4.79 11.71 14.13
N ASN A 595 -3.93 11.71 13.11
CA ASN A 595 -4.19 11.08 11.82
C ASN A 595 -5.57 11.47 11.24
N THR A 596 -6.01 12.73 11.42
CA THR A 596 -7.26 13.18 10.80
C THR A 596 -7.09 13.22 9.29
N PHE A 597 -8.14 12.93 8.52
CA PHE A 597 -7.98 12.92 7.07
C PHE A 597 -7.57 14.28 6.48
N ALA A 598 -7.99 15.38 7.10
CA ALA A 598 -7.54 16.72 6.74
C ALA A 598 -6.02 16.92 6.92
N GLU A 599 -5.44 16.40 8.00
CA GLU A 599 -3.98 16.42 8.22
C GLU A 599 -3.26 15.59 7.16
N VAL A 600 -3.77 14.38 6.89
CA VAL A 600 -3.23 13.46 5.88
C VAL A 600 -3.19 14.11 4.50
N LEU A 601 -4.28 14.75 4.06
CA LEU A 601 -4.32 15.44 2.78
C LEU A 601 -3.37 16.64 2.74
N ALA A 602 -3.20 17.37 3.85
CA ALA A 602 -2.36 18.56 3.91
C ALA A 602 -0.88 18.26 3.64
N TYR A 603 -0.35 17.14 4.13
CA TYR A 603 1.05 16.76 3.86
C TYR A 603 1.20 15.79 2.68
N GLY A 604 0.17 14.98 2.39
CA GLY A 604 0.32 13.81 1.53
C GLY A 604 -0.59 13.71 0.32
N GLY A 605 -1.67 14.50 0.26
CA GLY A 605 -2.66 14.43 -0.82
C GLY A 605 -2.20 15.06 -2.14
N ARG A 606 -3.10 15.07 -3.13
CA ARG A 606 -2.81 15.60 -4.48
C ARG A 606 -2.27 17.04 -4.47
N GLU A 607 -2.86 17.93 -3.69
CA GLU A 607 -2.41 19.33 -3.62
C GLU A 607 -0.98 19.45 -3.09
N ALA A 608 -0.63 18.66 -2.07
CA ALA A 608 0.74 18.58 -1.56
C ALA A 608 1.69 18.05 -2.64
N ALA A 609 1.30 17.02 -3.39
CA ALA A 609 2.10 16.50 -4.50
C ALA A 609 2.37 17.54 -5.60
N VAL A 610 1.37 18.34 -5.94
CA VAL A 610 1.52 19.45 -6.90
C VAL A 610 2.41 20.55 -6.32
N ALA A 611 2.22 20.93 -5.06
CA ALA A 611 2.98 22.01 -4.41
C ALA A 611 4.48 21.71 -4.29
N ARG A 612 4.87 20.43 -4.27
CA ARG A 612 6.28 20.01 -4.29
C ARG A 612 6.96 20.18 -5.65
N GLN A 613 6.20 20.35 -6.75
CA GLN A 613 6.79 20.51 -8.08
C GLN A 613 7.13 21.98 -8.39
N ALA A 614 8.12 22.18 -9.27
CA ALA A 614 8.41 23.49 -9.84
C ALA A 614 8.88 23.34 -11.30
N PRO A 615 8.42 24.21 -12.22
CA PRO A 615 8.94 24.21 -13.59
C PRO A 615 10.40 24.68 -13.63
N PRO A 616 11.16 24.33 -14.68
CA PRO A 616 12.46 24.92 -14.90
C PRO A 616 12.35 26.43 -15.12
N ALA A 617 13.38 27.16 -14.75
CA ALA A 617 13.38 28.61 -14.80
C ALA A 617 14.75 29.13 -15.23
N ILE A 618 14.75 30.21 -16.01
CA ILE A 618 15.96 30.97 -16.35
C ILE A 618 15.88 32.29 -15.59
N THR A 619 17.00 32.73 -15.04
CA THR A 619 17.17 34.02 -14.36
C THR A 619 18.37 34.77 -14.94
N ALA A 620 18.33 36.11 -14.90
CA ALA A 620 19.47 36.92 -15.33
C ALA A 620 20.67 36.69 -14.39
N GLY A 621 21.77 36.18 -14.94
CA GLY A 621 23.01 35.94 -14.20
C GLY A 621 23.93 37.16 -14.16
N ALA A 622 25.17 36.95 -13.72
CA ALA A 622 26.18 38.01 -13.70
C ALA A 622 26.76 38.25 -15.11
N GLY A 623 26.62 39.48 -15.64
CA GLY A 623 27.19 39.84 -16.94
C GLY A 623 26.28 39.46 -18.13
N SER A 624 26.81 38.70 -19.09
CA SER A 624 26.07 38.23 -20.29
C SER A 624 25.56 36.79 -20.16
N GLU A 625 25.76 36.15 -19.01
CA GLU A 625 25.35 34.77 -18.75
C GLU A 625 24.00 34.71 -18.05
N PHE A 626 23.26 33.62 -18.30
CA PHE A 626 21.97 33.35 -17.69
C PHE A 626 22.09 32.11 -16.81
N ASP A 627 21.65 32.23 -15.57
CA ASP A 627 21.54 31.08 -14.67
C ASP A 627 20.20 30.39 -14.91
N ALA A 628 20.14 29.09 -14.73
CA ALA A 628 18.89 28.35 -14.81
C ALA A 628 18.81 27.23 -13.78
N SER A 629 17.58 26.96 -13.35
CA SER A 629 17.20 25.83 -12.53
C SER A 629 16.47 24.81 -13.39
N VAL A 630 16.74 23.53 -13.14
CA VAL A 630 16.03 22.40 -13.75
C VAL A 630 14.60 22.22 -13.25
N GLY A 631 14.17 23.05 -12.29
CA GLY A 631 12.90 22.93 -11.59
C GLY A 631 13.00 22.00 -10.39
N ARG A 632 11.84 21.59 -9.89
CA ARG A 632 11.68 20.61 -8.80
C ARG A 632 10.79 19.47 -9.28
N TRP A 633 11.27 18.26 -9.10
CA TRP A 633 10.64 17.02 -9.48
C TRP A 633 10.51 16.12 -8.25
N ASP A 634 9.67 15.09 -8.33
CA ASP A 634 9.61 14.10 -7.27
C ASP A 634 10.97 13.39 -7.10
N PRO A 635 11.30 12.94 -5.89
CA PRO A 635 12.52 12.17 -5.63
C PRO A 635 12.64 10.96 -6.55
N GLY A 636 13.84 10.69 -7.06
CA GLY A 636 14.12 9.55 -7.96
C GLY A 636 13.82 9.78 -9.44
N VAL A 637 13.39 10.98 -9.85
CA VAL A 637 13.28 11.33 -11.28
C VAL A 637 14.67 11.58 -11.86
N ILE A 638 14.99 10.87 -12.94
CA ILE A 638 16.18 11.10 -13.76
C ILE A 638 15.88 12.24 -14.75
N LEU A 639 16.79 13.21 -14.87
CA LEU A 639 16.57 14.44 -15.62
C LEU A 639 17.57 14.61 -16.77
N GLU A 640 17.06 15.01 -17.93
CA GLU A 640 17.85 15.48 -19.07
C GLU A 640 17.43 16.91 -19.42
N ALA A 641 18.38 17.81 -19.61
CA ALA A 641 18.14 19.19 -19.99
C ALA A 641 18.55 19.45 -21.45
N GLN A 642 17.88 20.41 -22.09
CA GLN A 642 18.21 20.87 -23.43
C GLN A 642 17.95 22.37 -23.55
N TRP A 643 18.93 23.11 -24.08
CA TRP A 643 18.75 24.52 -24.42
C TRP A 643 18.03 24.65 -25.75
N VAL A 644 17.03 25.53 -25.79
CA VAL A 644 16.17 25.75 -26.95
C VAL A 644 16.14 27.24 -27.30
N ILE A 645 16.33 27.55 -28.59
CA ILE A 645 16.39 28.93 -29.10
C ILE A 645 15.33 29.10 -30.17
N ASN A 646 14.42 30.07 -29.97
CA ASN A 646 13.25 30.31 -30.84
C ASN A 646 12.46 29.01 -31.15
N GLY A 647 12.31 28.14 -30.15
CA GLY A 647 11.60 26.87 -30.28
C GLY A 647 12.37 25.75 -30.99
N LYS A 648 13.68 25.90 -31.24
CA LYS A 648 14.52 24.85 -31.84
C LYS A 648 15.64 24.42 -30.89
N PRO A 649 15.95 23.11 -30.81
CA PRO A 649 17.11 22.63 -30.06
C PRO A 649 18.39 23.38 -30.46
N ALA A 650 19.10 23.91 -29.47
CA ALA A 650 20.41 24.54 -29.66
C ALA A 650 21.57 23.59 -29.33
N CYS A 651 21.29 22.48 -28.64
CA CYS A 651 22.23 21.43 -28.31
C CYS A 651 21.52 20.07 -28.24
N GLU A 652 22.31 18.99 -28.18
CA GLU A 652 21.78 17.69 -27.76
C GLU A 652 21.35 17.72 -26.28
N PRO A 653 20.39 16.89 -25.86
CA PRO A 653 20.07 16.72 -24.44
C PRO A 653 21.29 16.27 -23.63
N PHE A 654 21.37 16.69 -22.38
CA PHE A 654 22.43 16.32 -21.45
C PHE A 654 21.88 16.02 -20.05
N GLU A 655 22.47 15.04 -19.36
CA GLU A 655 22.05 14.64 -18.01
C GLU A 655 22.27 15.77 -17.01
N VAL A 656 21.32 15.92 -16.08
CA VAL A 656 21.36 16.88 -14.99
C VAL A 656 20.80 16.27 -13.70
N SER A 657 21.20 16.82 -12.55
CA SER A 657 20.70 16.40 -11.25
C SER A 657 19.64 17.36 -10.71
N GLN A 658 18.73 16.85 -9.86
CA GLN A 658 17.80 17.68 -9.10
C GLN A 658 18.58 18.77 -8.33
N GLY A 659 18.15 20.03 -8.46
CA GLY A 659 18.80 21.17 -7.80
C GLY A 659 20.10 21.65 -8.45
N GLN A 660 20.54 21.06 -9.55
CA GLN A 660 21.69 21.55 -10.30
C GLN A 660 21.41 22.94 -10.90
N ASN A 661 22.33 23.87 -10.68
CA ASN A 661 22.34 25.15 -11.38
C ASN A 661 23.05 24.99 -12.73
N LEU A 662 22.39 25.43 -13.79
CA LEU A 662 22.92 25.46 -15.14
C LEU A 662 23.23 26.90 -15.53
N THR A 663 24.14 27.07 -16.48
CA THR A 663 24.47 28.38 -17.04
C THR A 663 24.37 28.32 -18.55
N TYR A 664 23.82 29.36 -19.15
CA TYR A 664 23.76 29.55 -20.59
C TYR A 664 24.47 30.85 -21.00
N THR A 665 25.43 30.71 -21.92
CA THR A 665 26.18 31.83 -22.48
C THR A 665 25.73 32.05 -23.93
N PRO A 666 25.05 33.17 -24.25
CA PRO A 666 24.55 33.44 -25.60
C PRO A 666 25.68 33.58 -26.63
N GLU A 667 25.54 32.90 -27.76
CA GLU A 667 26.39 33.17 -28.93
C GLU A 667 25.96 34.47 -29.63
N ALA A 668 26.91 35.12 -30.31
CA ALA A 668 26.64 36.36 -31.06
C ALA A 668 25.59 36.20 -32.18
N THR A 669 25.37 34.96 -32.64
CA THR A 669 24.34 34.55 -33.61
C THR A 669 22.93 34.53 -33.02
N HIS A 670 22.78 34.50 -31.70
CA HIS A 670 21.50 34.36 -30.99
C HIS A 670 20.89 35.70 -30.55
N LYS A 671 21.37 36.83 -31.08
CA LYS A 671 20.81 38.16 -30.78
C LYS A 671 19.33 38.24 -31.11
N HIS A 672 18.56 38.89 -30.24
CA HIS A 672 17.11 39.03 -30.37
C HIS A 672 16.34 37.69 -30.43
N SER A 673 16.97 36.59 -30.01
CA SER A 673 16.32 35.30 -29.90
C SER A 673 15.78 35.06 -28.49
N TYR A 674 14.78 34.19 -28.39
CA TYR A 674 14.27 33.71 -27.11
C TYR A 674 14.97 32.42 -26.73
N VAL A 675 15.58 32.39 -25.54
CA VAL A 675 16.15 31.17 -24.96
C VAL A 675 15.16 30.55 -23.97
N GLN A 676 15.05 29.23 -24.01
CA GLN A 676 14.33 28.40 -23.05
C GLN A 676 15.22 27.23 -22.61
N LEU A 677 14.93 26.73 -21.41
CA LEU A 677 15.43 25.46 -20.92
C LEU A 677 14.27 24.47 -20.94
N TRP A 678 14.45 23.36 -21.65
CA TRP A 678 13.54 22.22 -21.61
C TRP A 678 14.18 21.14 -20.74
N VAL A 679 13.42 20.56 -19.81
CA VAL A 679 13.88 19.51 -18.92
C VAL A 679 12.93 18.33 -19.01
N THR A 680 13.45 17.19 -19.43
CA THR A 680 12.71 15.93 -19.54
C THR A 680 12.99 15.07 -18.32
N GLY A 681 11.93 14.66 -17.63
CA GLY A 681 11.99 13.78 -16.47
C GLY A 681 11.52 12.36 -16.79
N ARG A 682 12.22 11.36 -16.23
CA ARG A 682 11.90 9.93 -16.35
C ARG A 682 11.97 9.28 -14.98
N LYS A 683 10.91 8.56 -14.58
CA LYS A 683 10.87 7.71 -13.37
C LYS A 683 9.96 6.52 -13.62
N MET A 684 10.28 5.38 -13.01
CA MET A 684 9.42 4.20 -13.01
C MET A 684 8.00 4.56 -12.56
N GLY A 685 6.97 4.12 -13.30
CA GLY A 685 5.56 4.43 -12.99
C GLY A 685 5.10 5.84 -13.37
N TYR A 686 6.01 6.73 -13.81
CA TYR A 686 5.69 8.08 -14.27
C TYR A 686 5.58 8.10 -15.79
N LEU A 687 4.78 9.03 -16.31
CA LEU A 687 4.87 9.40 -17.71
C LEU A 687 6.14 10.24 -17.89
N GLU A 688 6.85 9.99 -18.99
CA GLU A 688 7.90 10.90 -19.44
C GLU A 688 7.29 12.27 -19.71
N GLU A 689 7.86 13.31 -19.11
CA GLU A 689 7.35 14.67 -19.20
C GLU A 689 8.49 15.63 -19.51
N THR A 690 8.31 16.51 -20.49
CA THR A 690 9.21 17.65 -20.73
C THR A 690 8.57 18.94 -20.20
N ARG A 691 9.16 19.53 -19.16
CA ARG A 691 8.78 20.85 -18.64
C ARG A 691 9.62 21.94 -19.29
N GLN A 692 9.00 23.09 -19.55
CA GLN A 692 9.64 24.21 -20.26
C GLN A 692 9.72 25.44 -19.38
N SER A 693 10.85 26.14 -19.44
CA SER A 693 10.98 27.45 -18.79
C SER A 693 10.23 28.52 -19.57
N ILE A 694 9.91 29.61 -18.88
CA ILE A 694 9.54 30.86 -19.55
C ILE A 694 10.71 31.29 -20.44
N GLY A 695 10.41 31.72 -21.67
CA GLY A 695 11.42 32.18 -22.62
C GLY A 695 11.96 33.57 -22.26
N ILE A 696 13.28 33.72 -22.27
CA ILE A 696 13.95 35.00 -22.04
C ILE A 696 14.49 35.56 -23.34
N LEU A 697 14.22 36.84 -23.61
CA LEU A 697 14.79 37.55 -24.75
C LEU A 697 16.27 37.86 -24.48
N LEU A 698 17.14 37.36 -25.36
CA LEU A 698 18.56 37.64 -25.33
C LEU A 698 18.83 39.08 -25.81
N ALA A 699 19.18 39.96 -24.87
CA ALA A 699 19.46 41.35 -25.13
C ALA A 699 20.97 41.61 -25.32
N ARG A 700 21.29 42.11 -26.53
CA ARG A 700 22.58 42.60 -27.06
C ARG A 700 23.60 41.57 -27.54
#